data_AF-A0A1W0A2L1-F1
#
_entry.id   AF-A0A1W0A2L1-F1
#
_cell.length_a   1.000
_cell.length_b   1.000
_cell.length_c   1.000
_cell.angle_alpha   90.00
_cell.angle_beta   90.00
_cell.angle_gamma   90.00
#
_symmetry.space_group_name_H-M   'P 1'
#
loop_
_entity.id
_entity.type
_entity.pdbx_description
1 polymer ?
#
loop_
_entity_poly.entity_id
_entity_poly.type
_entity_poly.pdbx_seq_one_letter_code
_entity_poly.pdbx_strand_id
1 'polypeptide(L)'
;MEKLPLVEKMAVEERESAAQEESKSKDNEGVVHQEDSVFTPYECKSLTIGQPHPGNISESALLSTAPLPKCTYNHDAFPEDLIARGKLTNLQLEGILYACMQHQRILPSGERCGFFLGDGTGVGKGRQLAGIIFDNACRGRKKHLWLSVSDDLRADAERDLNDIGCHISVIDGCQQLDKANMKGLGKSNSVKQGVLYSTYSTLTSNLNHATKSRLTQIVEWCGPNFDGCILFDECHKAKHGELSSKDANASKVAQAVAKLQQLLPLARVVYCSATGVGGIEHMAYMSRLGLWGPSTAFAGFSDFLFTIRNKGMGAMEMLAIELKMQGKYVSRGLSYQGADFHVETVHLDSNEEQLYQNTVDFWNLLQSFFLRACTITRSSGDVMKTFWGCHQRFFRQLCMALKVPFIIKSVKQCLEDGHCAVIGLQTTGEATMERNSQTSSSELVALKGLISISECMLIDFVSAHFPTKINMNTGTMNATYDINLAETASQTIAPEQMQTACDGTVHSIICQEMKSLLLQKIRELKLPPNPLDHLIDELGGTENVAELTGRRIHVVKGKSGLYEIKPRSDHLEKLNIEERQNFVDGRKLVAIISDAASTGISLHADRRCINQRRRIHITLELAWSADKAIQQLGRSHRSNQSCAPSYILVTTNCGGENRFVASVAKKMLTMGALTKGDRRAGSGQDFSSYNFETKYGFQALREVFRCICNDIAMEGLDSASLITQFPFLLSQTHMHVMFIQDLRCIGLYPPPTQCSVKIFLNRILGLPPQHQNALFTYFEKALQAVIQKATQEGKYDEGYDDIKGRKGQLKNSTQLSQTVQHSHIEVDRGISFEEALSIQASVAKDYKAEFYISDMKYFGEYLYMLMLTNPRSYSIVRPNTGYMYFDRSKIADMRDKYTKISAEKAEKGWRRIFDSSKERCVHWTGCKTGATCRVGMRMMQYQILTGSVLPIWKLLETLIAMTPNISSTQLRIVRIALTNHPTLTKIVGLNFPSELIIQLHLALHNLNANRVLSQEDAISPVDIAARERIMRPTKTILNYFASTSMTPEKGESALNVASRPKETRPKTPSRPTTQIPPSKRFKVQKATNISVAQFFTPVATKTTPQPIDCIDLVSDDDVEML
;
A
#
# COMPACT_ATOMS: atom_id res chain seq x y z
N MET A 1 -33.67 14.67 -59.00
CA MET A 1 -33.32 16.09 -59.22
C MET A 1 -33.02 16.64 -57.84
N GLU A 2 -31.81 17.05 -57.44
CA GLU A 2 -30.48 17.22 -58.09
C GLU A 2 -29.42 16.77 -57.03
N LYS A 3 -28.52 15.79 -57.26
CA LYS A 3 -27.17 15.82 -57.87
C LYS A 3 -26.05 16.66 -57.19
N LEU A 4 -25.33 16.01 -56.23
CA LEU A 4 -23.86 15.98 -56.02
C LEU A 4 -23.09 17.27 -55.54
N PRO A 5 -21.88 17.16 -54.93
CA PRO A 5 -21.43 16.26 -53.85
C PRO A 5 -20.56 16.97 -52.75
N LEU A 6 -20.11 16.22 -51.73
CA LEU A 6 -19.04 16.63 -50.79
C LEU A 6 -17.66 16.71 -51.49
N VAL A 7 -16.73 17.54 -50.97
CA VAL A 7 -15.35 17.14 -50.53
C VAL A 7 -14.41 18.35 -50.24
N GLU A 8 -14.53 19.51 -50.91
CA GLU A 8 -13.45 20.53 -50.87
C GLU A 8 -13.48 21.59 -49.75
N LYS A 9 -14.59 21.77 -49.01
CA LYS A 9 -14.73 22.88 -48.04
C LYS A 9 -14.21 22.63 -46.61
N MET A 10 -13.78 21.41 -46.27
CA MET A 10 -13.30 21.07 -44.92
C MET A 10 -11.77 21.11 -44.77
N ALA A 11 -11.01 21.53 -45.79
CA ALA A 11 -9.54 21.35 -45.81
C ALA A 11 -8.70 22.63 -45.64
N VAL A 12 -9.32 23.82 -45.63
CA VAL A 12 -8.62 25.12 -45.65
C VAL A 12 -8.84 25.95 -44.37
N GLU A 13 -10.07 26.04 -43.87
CA GLU A 13 -10.40 26.94 -42.75
C GLU A 13 -9.92 26.45 -41.36
N GLU A 14 -9.62 25.15 -41.19
CA GLU A 14 -9.06 24.60 -39.94
C GLU A 14 -7.55 24.78 -39.77
N ARG A 15 -6.84 25.45 -40.70
CA ARG A 15 -5.36 25.54 -40.69
C ARG A 15 -4.76 26.93 -40.44
N GLU A 16 -5.54 28.02 -40.46
CA GLU A 16 -4.98 29.38 -40.36
C GLU A 16 -5.40 30.17 -39.11
N SER A 17 -6.54 29.89 -38.49
CA SER A 17 -7.00 30.61 -37.27
C SER A 17 -6.33 30.14 -35.96
N ALA A 18 -5.58 29.04 -35.99
CA ALA A 18 -4.87 28.49 -34.83
C ALA A 18 -3.48 29.12 -34.58
N ALA A 19 -3.11 30.19 -35.32
CA ALA A 19 -1.72 30.67 -35.38
C ALA A 19 -1.49 32.14 -34.98
N GLN A 20 -2.53 32.93 -34.66
CA GLN A 20 -2.37 34.35 -34.33
C GLN A 20 -3.23 34.78 -33.13
N GLU A 21 -2.61 35.60 -32.27
CA GLU A 21 -3.21 36.33 -31.13
C GLU A 21 -3.55 35.53 -29.87
N GLU A 22 -2.55 34.74 -29.46
CA GLU A 22 -2.04 34.89 -28.10
C GLU A 22 -1.86 36.38 -27.68
N SER A 23 -2.02 36.66 -26.39
CA SER A 23 -1.68 37.91 -25.67
C SER A 23 -2.68 39.10 -25.68
N LYS A 24 -3.69 39.04 -24.79
CA LYS A 24 -3.91 40.01 -23.68
C LYS A 24 -5.29 39.86 -23.00
N SER A 25 -5.33 39.19 -21.86
CA SER A 25 -6.19 39.59 -20.72
C SER A 25 -5.56 39.10 -19.42
N LYS A 26 -4.60 39.87 -18.91
CA LYS A 26 -4.05 39.68 -17.56
C LYS A 26 -5.04 40.21 -16.51
N ASP A 27 -4.82 39.79 -15.28
CA ASP A 27 -5.32 40.38 -14.04
C ASP A 27 -6.83 40.22 -13.78
N ASN A 28 -7.19 38.99 -13.42
CA ASN A 28 -8.32 38.74 -12.52
C ASN A 28 -7.93 37.64 -11.50
N GLU A 29 -6.95 37.95 -10.61
CA GLU A 29 -6.53 37.07 -9.50
C GLU A 29 -7.61 36.99 -8.40
N GLY A 30 -8.77 36.41 -8.73
CA GLY A 30 -9.63 35.81 -7.71
C GLY A 30 -8.91 34.59 -7.15
N VAL A 31 -8.40 34.68 -5.91
CA VAL A 31 -7.71 33.58 -5.22
C VAL A 31 -8.71 32.48 -4.84
N VAL A 32 -9.11 31.69 -5.83
CA VAL A 32 -9.55 30.31 -5.61
C VAL A 32 -8.37 29.61 -4.95
N HIS A 33 -8.60 28.95 -3.82
CA HIS A 33 -7.63 28.04 -3.23
C HIS A 33 -7.37 26.93 -4.26
N GLN A 34 -6.23 26.99 -4.95
CA GLN A 34 -5.83 25.98 -5.91
C GLN A 34 -5.80 24.64 -5.18
N GLU A 35 -6.68 23.71 -5.58
CA GLU A 35 -6.76 22.39 -4.98
C GLU A 35 -5.40 21.70 -5.13
N ASP A 36 -4.82 21.24 -4.02
CA ASP A 36 -3.51 20.62 -4.01
C ASP A 36 -3.52 19.33 -4.84
N SER A 37 -3.00 19.40 -6.06
CA SER A 37 -2.87 18.24 -6.94
C SER A 37 -1.91 17.23 -6.31
N VAL A 38 -2.48 16.11 -5.84
CA VAL A 38 -1.74 15.01 -5.19
C VAL A 38 -0.64 14.44 -6.11
N PHE A 39 -0.85 14.54 -7.43
CA PHE A 39 0.08 14.10 -8.46
C PHE A 39 0.57 15.24 -9.34
N THR A 40 1.87 15.24 -9.61
CA THR A 40 2.51 16.07 -10.62
C THR A 40 2.87 15.18 -11.83
N PRO A 41 2.59 15.59 -13.08
CA PRO A 41 3.12 14.92 -14.26
C PRO A 41 4.65 14.79 -14.18
N TYR A 42 5.18 13.61 -14.48
CA TYR A 42 6.61 13.33 -14.36
C TYR A 42 7.26 13.27 -15.74
N GLU A 43 8.26 14.13 -15.94
CA GLU A 43 9.14 14.11 -17.09
C GLU A 43 10.54 13.65 -16.66
N CYS A 44 11.13 12.75 -17.43
CA CYS A 44 12.50 12.31 -17.21
C CYS A 44 13.45 13.46 -17.58
N LYS A 45 13.94 14.17 -16.55
CA LYS A 45 14.87 15.31 -16.70
C LYS A 45 16.33 14.93 -16.53
N SER A 46 16.64 13.77 -15.95
CA SER A 46 18.02 13.36 -15.72
C SER A 46 18.69 12.66 -16.91
N LEU A 47 17.89 12.22 -17.89
CA LEU A 47 18.34 11.66 -19.17
C LEU A 47 17.59 12.29 -20.34
N THR A 48 18.35 12.72 -21.35
CA THR A 48 17.81 13.28 -22.61
C THR A 48 17.73 12.25 -23.75
N ILE A 49 18.06 10.98 -23.47
CA ILE A 49 18.16 9.90 -24.46
C ILE A 49 17.00 8.92 -24.40
N GLY A 50 16.58 8.42 -25.56
CA GLY A 50 15.50 7.43 -25.70
C GLY A 50 14.11 8.02 -25.85
N GLN A 51 13.18 7.17 -26.30
CA GLN A 51 11.79 7.57 -26.52
C GLN A 51 11.06 7.87 -25.20
N PRO A 52 10.10 8.81 -25.18
CA PRO A 52 9.24 9.06 -24.03
C PRO A 52 8.41 7.82 -23.68
N HIS A 53 7.99 7.72 -22.41
CA HIS A 53 7.17 6.60 -21.97
C HIS A 53 5.74 6.66 -22.57
N PRO A 54 5.20 5.56 -23.14
CA PRO A 54 3.96 5.57 -23.94
C PRO A 54 2.66 5.72 -23.15
N GLY A 55 2.73 5.84 -21.82
CA GLY A 55 1.59 6.18 -20.97
C GLY A 55 1.97 7.33 -20.03
N ASN A 56 1.02 8.21 -19.74
CA ASN A 56 1.23 9.39 -18.90
C ASN A 56 1.73 8.96 -17.52
N ILE A 57 2.92 9.40 -17.14
CA ILE A 57 3.52 9.10 -15.84
C ILE A 57 3.39 10.31 -14.92
N SER A 58 3.15 10.04 -13.64
CA SER A 58 3.11 11.03 -12.58
C SER A 58 3.90 10.56 -11.36
N GLU A 59 4.38 11.50 -10.56
CA GLU A 59 4.88 11.23 -9.21
C GLU A 59 4.10 12.02 -8.16
N SER A 60 4.28 11.70 -6.88
CA SER A 60 3.70 12.51 -5.79
C SER A 60 4.19 13.94 -5.88
N ALA A 61 3.31 14.90 -5.58
CA ALA A 61 3.68 16.29 -5.38
C ALA A 61 4.83 16.47 -4.35
N LEU A 62 4.95 15.58 -3.36
CA LEU A 62 6.06 15.60 -2.39
C LEU A 62 7.38 15.15 -3.02
N LEU A 63 7.38 14.13 -3.88
CA LEU A 63 8.60 13.74 -4.57
C LEU A 63 8.99 14.76 -5.65
N SER A 64 8.03 15.44 -6.28
CA SER A 64 8.32 16.44 -7.31
C SER A 64 9.03 17.69 -6.76
N THR A 65 8.97 17.97 -5.45
CA THR A 65 9.76 19.05 -4.83
C THR A 65 11.27 18.79 -4.84
N ALA A 66 11.70 17.55 -5.08
CA ALA A 66 13.10 17.14 -5.00
C ALA A 66 13.57 16.47 -6.31
N PRO A 67 14.58 17.03 -7.01
CA PRO A 67 15.15 16.39 -8.19
C PRO A 67 15.98 15.16 -7.81
N LEU A 68 16.12 14.22 -8.75
CA LEU A 68 17.16 13.18 -8.68
C LEU A 68 18.55 13.83 -8.84
N PRO A 69 19.60 13.33 -8.17
CA PRO A 69 20.96 13.84 -8.32
C PRO A 69 21.48 13.52 -9.73
N LYS A 70 22.41 14.29 -10.29
CA LYS A 70 22.97 14.03 -11.62
C LYS A 70 23.48 12.58 -11.73
N CYS A 71 22.94 11.81 -12.68
CA CYS A 71 23.39 10.44 -12.93
C CYS A 71 24.84 10.44 -13.46
N THR A 72 25.72 9.70 -12.80
CA THR A 72 27.13 9.52 -13.19
C THR A 72 27.41 8.19 -13.88
N TYR A 73 26.42 7.28 -13.94
CA TYR A 73 26.53 5.99 -14.60
C TYR A 73 26.37 6.13 -16.12
N ASN A 74 27.14 5.37 -16.90
CA ASN A 74 27.11 5.41 -18.36
C ASN A 74 26.13 4.38 -18.95
N HIS A 75 25.59 4.65 -20.14
CA HIS A 75 24.63 3.78 -20.83
C HIS A 75 25.29 2.91 -21.93
N ASP A 76 26.62 2.79 -21.91
CA ASP A 76 27.47 2.12 -22.92
C ASP A 76 27.13 0.63 -23.18
N ALA A 77 26.53 -0.04 -22.19
CA ALA A 77 26.02 -1.41 -22.35
C ALA A 77 24.88 -1.48 -23.38
N PHE A 78 24.02 -0.47 -23.44
CA PHE A 78 22.79 -0.47 -24.24
C PHE A 78 23.04 0.02 -25.68
N PRO A 79 22.74 -0.78 -26.72
CA PRO A 79 22.87 -0.33 -28.10
C PRO A 79 21.89 0.78 -28.47
N GLU A 80 22.31 1.71 -29.32
CA GLU A 80 21.48 2.82 -29.80
C GLU A 80 20.16 2.35 -30.42
N ASP A 81 20.17 1.26 -31.20
CA ASP A 81 18.96 0.68 -31.81
C ASP A 81 17.90 0.22 -30.78
N LEU A 82 18.33 -0.25 -29.61
CA LEU A 82 17.44 -0.64 -28.51
C LEU A 82 16.72 0.59 -27.94
N ILE A 83 17.48 1.67 -27.74
CA ILE A 83 17.03 2.95 -27.19
C ILE A 83 16.14 3.70 -28.21
N ALA A 84 16.56 3.78 -29.47
CA ALA A 84 15.88 4.49 -30.55
C ALA A 84 14.51 3.87 -30.88
N ARG A 85 14.42 2.53 -30.87
CA ARG A 85 13.14 1.80 -31.04
C ARG A 85 12.25 1.80 -29.79
N GLY A 86 12.66 2.45 -28.69
CA GLY A 86 11.88 2.54 -27.47
C GLY A 86 11.63 1.20 -26.75
N LYS A 87 12.52 0.20 -26.94
CA LYS A 87 12.42 -1.07 -26.19
C LYS A 87 12.55 -0.85 -24.69
N LEU A 88 13.45 0.05 -24.32
CA LEU A 88 13.48 0.77 -23.05
C LEU A 88 13.18 2.24 -23.32
N THR A 89 12.27 2.82 -22.53
CA THR A 89 11.97 4.26 -22.59
C THR A 89 12.99 5.06 -21.77
N ASN A 90 13.10 6.36 -22.00
CA ASN A 90 13.98 7.26 -21.24
C ASN A 90 13.82 7.10 -19.70
N LEU A 91 12.57 7.01 -19.25
CA LEU A 91 12.15 6.84 -17.87
C LEU A 91 12.53 5.46 -17.28
N GLN A 92 12.48 4.40 -18.09
CA GLN A 92 12.90 3.07 -17.67
C GLN A 92 14.43 3.00 -17.59
N LEU A 93 15.13 3.59 -18.57
CA LEU A 93 16.58 3.72 -18.55
C LEU A 93 17.08 4.52 -17.33
N GLU A 94 16.37 5.59 -16.95
CA GLU A 94 16.63 6.37 -15.73
C GLU A 94 16.71 5.48 -14.48
N GLY A 95 15.68 4.64 -14.24
CA GLY A 95 15.65 3.74 -13.09
C GLY A 95 16.77 2.68 -13.13
N ILE A 96 17.12 2.19 -14.32
CA ILE A 96 18.23 1.25 -14.51
C ILE A 96 19.58 1.90 -14.15
N LEU A 97 19.86 3.10 -14.68
CA LEU A 97 21.15 3.76 -14.46
C LEU A 97 21.34 4.20 -13.01
N TYR A 98 20.28 4.66 -12.31
CA TYR A 98 20.38 4.93 -10.86
C TYR A 98 20.63 3.66 -10.04
N ALA A 99 20.01 2.53 -10.39
CA ALA A 99 20.30 1.26 -9.73
C ALA A 99 21.77 0.86 -9.88
N CYS A 100 22.29 0.89 -11.10
CA CYS A 100 23.68 0.58 -11.39
C CYS A 100 24.66 1.61 -10.78
N MET A 101 24.26 2.88 -10.63
CA MET A 101 25.02 3.91 -9.91
C MET A 101 25.17 3.59 -8.41
N GLN A 102 24.08 3.23 -7.71
CA GLN A 102 24.19 2.82 -6.31
C GLN A 102 24.99 1.51 -6.15
N HIS A 103 24.91 0.61 -7.13
CA HIS A 103 25.68 -0.64 -7.14
C HIS A 103 27.20 -0.43 -7.25
N GLN A 104 27.71 0.77 -7.52
CA GLN A 104 29.15 1.07 -7.38
C GLN A 104 29.56 1.19 -5.90
N ARG A 105 28.67 1.61 -5.01
CA ARG A 105 29.00 1.98 -3.63
C ARG A 105 29.06 0.77 -2.70
N ILE A 106 30.14 0.69 -1.93
CA ILE A 106 30.26 -0.19 -0.76
C ILE A 106 29.92 0.62 0.49
N LEU A 107 29.02 0.08 1.30
CA LEU A 107 28.62 0.64 2.60
C LEU A 107 29.73 0.41 3.65
N PRO A 108 29.80 1.21 4.72
CA PRO A 108 30.75 1.01 5.82
C PRO A 108 30.66 -0.37 6.52
N SER A 109 29.59 -1.13 6.32
CA SER A 109 29.47 -2.53 6.76
C SER A 109 30.25 -3.53 5.88
N GLY A 110 30.90 -3.09 4.80
CA GLY A 110 31.53 -3.95 3.78
C GLY A 110 30.52 -4.52 2.76
N GLU A 111 29.24 -4.15 2.89
CA GLU A 111 28.16 -4.62 2.03
C GLU A 111 27.93 -3.69 0.84
N ARG A 112 27.65 -4.23 -0.34
CA ARG A 112 27.28 -3.40 -1.50
C ARG A 112 25.92 -2.72 -1.29
N CYS A 113 25.84 -1.43 -1.62
CA CYS A 113 24.62 -0.64 -1.55
C CYS A 113 23.59 -1.14 -2.57
N GLY A 114 22.32 -1.10 -2.17
CA GLY A 114 21.16 -1.50 -2.98
C GLY A 114 20.31 -0.31 -3.41
N PHE A 115 19.37 -0.59 -4.30
CA PHE A 115 18.46 0.40 -4.87
C PHE A 115 16.99 0.00 -4.65
N PHE A 116 16.10 0.97 -4.43
CA PHE A 116 14.66 0.73 -4.31
C PHE A 116 13.90 1.26 -5.53
N LEU A 117 13.43 0.33 -6.36
CA LEU A 117 12.52 0.58 -7.48
C LEU A 117 11.06 0.52 -6.98
N GLY A 118 10.51 1.68 -6.64
CA GLY A 118 9.16 1.86 -6.13
C GLY A 118 8.11 2.22 -7.18
N ASP A 119 8.39 2.06 -8.47
CA ASP A 119 7.46 2.43 -9.55
C ASP A 119 6.12 1.67 -9.47
N GLY A 120 5.05 2.32 -9.90
CA GLY A 120 3.69 1.78 -9.91
C GLY A 120 3.49 0.57 -10.83
N THR A 121 2.31 -0.04 -10.76
CA THR A 121 1.91 -1.05 -11.76
C THR A 121 1.84 -0.41 -13.14
N GLY A 122 2.33 -1.12 -14.16
CA GLY A 122 2.28 -0.68 -15.56
C GLY A 122 3.36 0.31 -16.03
N VAL A 123 4.26 0.80 -15.17
CA VAL A 123 5.43 1.63 -15.60
C VAL A 123 6.55 0.80 -16.25
N GLY A 124 6.43 -0.53 -16.24
CA GLY A 124 7.39 -1.45 -16.85
C GLY A 124 8.55 -1.87 -15.92
N LYS A 125 8.28 -2.06 -14.62
CA LYS A 125 9.28 -2.56 -13.64
C LYS A 125 10.03 -3.80 -14.11
N GLY A 126 9.36 -4.80 -14.70
CA GLY A 126 10.02 -6.02 -15.18
C GLY A 126 11.01 -5.76 -16.32
N ARG A 127 10.75 -4.80 -17.22
CA ARG A 127 11.74 -4.33 -18.21
C ARG A 127 12.91 -3.57 -17.57
N GLN A 128 12.68 -2.82 -16.48
CA GLN A 128 13.77 -2.19 -15.72
C GLN A 128 14.65 -3.25 -15.03
N LEU A 129 14.04 -4.26 -14.40
CA LEU A 129 14.74 -5.41 -13.82
C LEU A 129 15.55 -6.19 -14.88
N ALA A 130 14.96 -6.44 -16.04
CA ALA A 130 15.63 -7.04 -17.20
C ALA A 130 16.80 -6.19 -17.70
N GLY A 131 16.65 -4.86 -17.75
CA GLY A 131 17.71 -3.92 -18.13
C GLY A 131 18.89 -3.89 -17.15
N ILE A 132 18.63 -4.00 -15.84
CA ILE A 132 19.67 -4.12 -14.81
C ILE A 132 20.45 -5.42 -14.96
N ILE A 133 19.78 -6.54 -15.29
CA ILE A 133 20.46 -7.80 -15.65
C ILE A 133 21.27 -7.63 -16.93
N PHE A 134 20.72 -6.97 -17.96
CA PHE A 134 21.38 -6.76 -19.25
C PHE A 134 22.70 -5.98 -19.12
N ASP A 135 22.72 -4.86 -18.39
CA ASP A 135 23.95 -4.10 -18.11
C ASP A 135 24.99 -4.98 -17.41
N ASN A 136 24.59 -5.68 -16.34
CA ASN A 136 25.50 -6.52 -15.58
C ASN A 136 26.03 -7.72 -16.39
N ALA A 137 25.20 -8.29 -17.26
CA ALA A 137 25.60 -9.36 -18.18
C ALA A 137 26.55 -8.88 -19.29
N CYS A 138 26.33 -7.66 -19.80
CA CYS A 138 27.27 -6.97 -20.69
C CYS A 138 28.61 -6.68 -20.00
N ARG A 139 28.62 -6.49 -18.68
CA ARG A 139 29.84 -6.31 -17.86
C ARG A 139 30.44 -7.62 -17.33
N GLY A 140 30.18 -8.73 -18.02
CA GLY A 140 30.82 -10.02 -17.79
C GLY A 140 30.24 -10.86 -16.65
N ARG A 141 29.22 -10.39 -15.91
CA ARG A 141 28.56 -11.16 -14.83
C ARG A 141 27.66 -12.22 -15.45
N LYS A 142 27.72 -13.45 -14.91
CA LYS A 142 27.13 -14.64 -15.57
C LYS A 142 26.04 -15.33 -14.76
N LYS A 143 25.69 -14.80 -13.60
CA LYS A 143 24.72 -15.36 -12.65
C LYS A 143 23.94 -14.23 -12.00
N HIS A 144 22.62 -14.34 -11.97
CA HIS A 144 21.71 -13.36 -11.37
C HIS A 144 20.58 -14.13 -10.68
N LEU A 145 20.04 -13.58 -9.59
CA LEU A 145 18.84 -14.11 -8.92
C LEU A 145 17.64 -13.19 -9.20
N TRP A 146 16.51 -13.78 -9.59
CA TRP A 146 15.22 -13.11 -9.67
C TRP A 146 14.27 -13.82 -8.72
N LEU A 147 13.91 -13.14 -7.62
CA LEU A 147 13.04 -13.67 -6.57
C LEU A 147 11.70 -12.96 -6.60
N SER A 148 10.60 -13.69 -6.81
CA SER A 148 9.25 -13.12 -6.87
C SER A 148 8.21 -13.98 -6.12
N VAL A 149 6.92 -13.70 -6.32
CA VAL A 149 5.82 -14.20 -5.47
C VAL A 149 5.15 -15.47 -5.98
N SER A 150 5.20 -15.72 -7.29
CA SER A 150 4.67 -16.94 -7.92
C SER A 150 5.60 -17.41 -9.04
N ASP A 151 5.53 -18.69 -9.38
CA ASP A 151 6.24 -19.26 -10.52
C ASP A 151 5.58 -18.84 -11.86
N ASP A 152 4.30 -18.43 -11.85
CA ASP A 152 3.59 -17.84 -13.03
C ASP A 152 4.37 -16.66 -13.64
N LEU A 153 4.94 -15.83 -12.76
CA LEU A 153 5.68 -14.61 -13.10
C LEU A 153 7.04 -14.91 -13.78
N ARG A 154 7.49 -16.18 -13.86
CA ARG A 154 8.68 -16.54 -14.63
C ARG A 154 8.50 -16.25 -16.12
N ALA A 155 7.32 -16.55 -16.67
CA ALA A 155 7.02 -16.28 -18.07
C ALA A 155 6.99 -14.77 -18.37
N ASP A 156 6.54 -13.95 -17.41
CA ASP A 156 6.63 -12.49 -17.48
C ASP A 156 8.09 -12.00 -17.46
N ALA A 157 8.94 -12.55 -16.58
CA ALA A 157 10.37 -12.21 -16.51
C ALA A 157 11.13 -12.61 -17.79
N GLU A 158 10.84 -13.80 -18.34
CA GLU A 158 11.36 -14.26 -19.64
C GLU A 158 10.88 -13.35 -20.78
N ARG A 159 9.61 -12.97 -20.83
CA ARG A 159 9.10 -12.00 -21.82
C ARG A 159 9.83 -10.67 -21.68
N ASP A 160 9.95 -10.11 -20.47
CA ASP A 160 10.50 -8.76 -20.28
C ASP A 160 12.00 -8.69 -20.62
N LEU A 161 12.74 -9.80 -20.46
CA LEU A 161 14.10 -9.97 -21.02
C LEU A 161 14.06 -10.00 -22.56
N ASN A 162 13.22 -10.84 -23.16
CA ASN A 162 13.12 -10.97 -24.63
C ASN A 162 12.64 -9.67 -25.32
N ASP A 163 11.70 -8.93 -24.72
CA ASP A 163 11.17 -7.64 -25.20
C ASP A 163 12.29 -6.61 -25.42
N ILE A 164 13.26 -6.55 -24.50
CA ILE A 164 14.44 -5.67 -24.63
C ILE A 164 15.54 -6.26 -25.52
N GLY A 165 15.39 -7.49 -26.03
CA GLY A 165 16.40 -8.20 -26.81
C GLY A 165 17.47 -8.89 -25.96
N CYS A 166 17.17 -9.23 -24.70
CA CYS A 166 18.02 -10.03 -23.83
C CYS A 166 17.56 -11.49 -23.85
N HIS A 167 18.37 -12.37 -24.43
CA HIS A 167 18.12 -13.81 -24.55
C HIS A 167 18.98 -14.63 -23.58
N ILE A 168 19.24 -14.08 -22.38
CA ILE A 168 19.90 -14.82 -21.30
C ILE A 168 19.02 -15.98 -20.83
N SER A 169 19.62 -17.15 -20.55
CA SER A 169 18.87 -18.32 -20.07
C SER A 169 18.25 -18.03 -18.71
N VAL A 170 16.94 -18.21 -18.60
CA VAL A 170 16.23 -18.26 -17.31
C VAL A 170 16.18 -19.72 -16.85
N ILE A 171 16.46 -19.96 -15.57
CA ILE A 171 16.51 -21.27 -14.93
C ILE A 171 15.31 -21.39 -13.99
N ASP A 172 14.52 -22.45 -14.16
CA ASP A 172 13.24 -22.67 -13.48
C ASP A 172 13.45 -23.30 -12.08
N GLY A 173 13.78 -22.45 -11.12
CA GLY A 173 13.89 -22.80 -9.70
C GLY A 173 14.94 -23.85 -9.35
N CYS A 174 14.90 -24.24 -8.07
CA CYS A 174 15.81 -25.28 -7.56
C CYS A 174 15.55 -26.66 -8.16
N GLN A 175 14.37 -26.92 -8.74
CA GLN A 175 14.08 -28.21 -9.36
C GLN A 175 14.92 -28.46 -10.63
N GLN A 176 15.20 -27.42 -11.43
CA GLN A 176 16.14 -27.56 -12.55
C GLN A 176 17.59 -27.75 -12.08
N LEU A 177 17.98 -27.15 -10.95
CA LEU A 177 19.28 -27.39 -10.31
C LEU A 177 19.41 -28.85 -9.84
N ASP A 178 18.36 -29.39 -9.19
CA ASP A 178 18.31 -30.80 -8.75
C ASP A 178 18.45 -31.76 -9.94
N LYS A 179 17.69 -31.51 -11.02
CA LYS A 179 17.72 -32.29 -12.27
C LYS A 179 19.09 -32.23 -12.96
N ALA A 180 19.78 -31.08 -12.93
CA ALA A 180 21.12 -30.93 -13.49
C ALA A 180 22.20 -31.65 -12.65
N ASN A 181 21.98 -31.80 -11.35
CA ASN A 181 22.89 -32.55 -10.46
C ASN A 181 22.68 -34.08 -10.53
N MET A 182 21.52 -34.56 -11.01
CA MET A 182 21.25 -35.99 -11.22
C MET A 182 21.90 -36.55 -12.50
N LYS A 183 23.18 -36.94 -12.38
CA LYS A 183 23.93 -37.93 -13.19
C LYS A 183 23.88 -37.85 -14.74
N GLY A 184 25.07 -37.61 -15.31
CA GLY A 184 25.67 -38.56 -16.25
C GLY A 184 25.34 -38.45 -17.75
N LEU A 185 24.34 -37.69 -18.16
CA LEU A 185 24.03 -37.42 -19.58
C LEU A 185 24.36 -35.97 -19.91
N GLY A 186 25.31 -35.74 -20.83
CA GLY A 186 25.95 -34.45 -21.09
C GLY A 186 25.05 -33.36 -21.70
N LYS A 187 24.09 -32.84 -20.92
CA LYS A 187 23.24 -31.72 -21.31
C LYS A 187 23.67 -30.41 -20.65
N SER A 188 24.25 -29.55 -21.50
CA SER A 188 24.22 -28.08 -21.47
C SER A 188 24.92 -27.31 -20.33
N ASN A 189 25.70 -26.29 -20.73
CA ASN A 189 26.18 -25.23 -19.84
C ASN A 189 25.04 -24.28 -19.36
N SER A 190 23.82 -24.38 -19.88
CA SER A 190 22.71 -23.44 -19.62
C SER A 190 22.21 -23.40 -18.16
N VAL A 191 22.47 -24.43 -17.34
CA VAL A 191 22.05 -24.44 -15.92
C VAL A 191 23.15 -23.87 -15.00
N LYS A 192 24.37 -23.65 -15.52
CA LYS A 192 25.51 -23.13 -14.74
C LYS A 192 25.58 -21.59 -14.69
N GLN A 193 24.92 -20.91 -15.63
CA GLN A 193 25.00 -19.47 -15.86
C GLN A 193 23.68 -18.99 -16.46
N GLY A 194 23.19 -17.82 -16.01
CA GLY A 194 21.90 -17.28 -16.41
C GLY A 194 21.22 -16.52 -15.28
N VAL A 195 19.89 -16.39 -15.38
CA VAL A 195 19.02 -15.85 -14.33
C VAL A 195 18.35 -17.04 -13.63
N LEU A 196 18.68 -17.28 -12.36
CA LEU A 196 17.94 -18.24 -11.55
C LEU A 196 16.67 -17.56 -11.04
N TYR A 197 15.53 -17.98 -11.57
CA TYR A 197 14.22 -17.54 -11.12
C TYR A 197 13.74 -18.44 -9.98
N SER A 198 13.22 -17.86 -8.89
CA SER A 198 12.65 -18.64 -7.79
C SER A 198 11.64 -17.82 -6.97
N THR A 199 10.84 -18.51 -6.15
CA THR A 199 9.82 -17.89 -5.30
C THR A 199 10.27 -17.70 -3.86
N TYR A 200 9.70 -16.70 -3.18
CA TYR A 200 9.91 -16.51 -1.73
C TYR A 200 9.52 -17.76 -0.90
N SER A 201 8.49 -18.50 -1.32
CA SER A 201 8.10 -19.78 -0.72
C SER A 201 9.20 -20.84 -0.87
N THR A 202 9.78 -20.98 -2.07
CA THR A 202 10.94 -21.86 -2.30
C THR A 202 12.11 -21.47 -1.39
N LEU A 203 12.44 -20.19 -1.28
CA LEU A 203 13.55 -19.69 -0.44
C LEU A 203 13.41 -20.08 1.04
N THR A 204 12.18 -20.16 1.57
CA THR A 204 11.91 -20.57 2.97
C THR A 204 11.93 -22.09 3.21
N SER A 205 11.99 -22.89 2.14
CA SER A 205 11.88 -24.36 2.24
C SER A 205 13.11 -24.95 2.95
N ASN A 206 12.86 -25.61 4.09
CA ASN A 206 13.88 -26.19 4.98
C ASN A 206 14.96 -25.21 5.46
N LEU A 207 14.62 -23.93 5.69
CA LEU A 207 15.55 -22.82 5.97
C LEU A 207 16.68 -23.11 6.99
N ASN A 208 16.40 -23.92 8.02
CA ASN A 208 17.33 -24.26 9.11
C ASN A 208 18.04 -25.62 8.92
N HIS A 209 17.71 -26.39 7.87
CA HIS A 209 18.31 -27.70 7.61
C HIS A 209 19.61 -27.56 6.83
N ALA A 210 20.74 -27.98 7.41
CA ALA A 210 22.08 -27.79 6.86
C ALA A 210 22.22 -28.11 5.36
N THR A 211 21.75 -29.30 4.94
CA THR A 211 21.91 -29.83 3.56
C THR A 211 20.66 -29.83 2.67
N LYS A 212 19.47 -29.50 3.20
CA LYS A 212 18.20 -29.51 2.45
C LYS A 212 17.56 -28.13 2.28
N SER A 213 18.18 -27.11 2.84
CA SER A 213 17.76 -25.70 2.70
C SER A 213 17.91 -25.25 1.25
N ARG A 214 16.80 -24.81 0.65
CA ARG A 214 16.82 -24.25 -0.72
C ARG A 214 17.61 -22.93 -0.78
N LEU A 215 17.64 -22.17 0.31
CA LEU A 215 18.51 -20.99 0.43
C LEU A 215 19.99 -21.37 0.33
N THR A 216 20.43 -22.43 1.02
CA THR A 216 21.83 -22.89 0.94
C THR A 216 22.18 -23.29 -0.50
N GLN A 217 21.31 -24.05 -1.17
CA GLN A 217 21.50 -24.43 -2.57
C GLN A 217 21.58 -23.23 -3.54
N ILE A 218 20.79 -22.17 -3.30
CA ILE A 218 20.86 -20.93 -4.10
C ILE A 218 22.20 -20.22 -3.88
N VAL A 219 22.68 -20.15 -2.63
CA VAL A 219 23.99 -19.57 -2.29
C VAL A 219 25.15 -20.38 -2.88
N GLU A 220 25.08 -21.72 -2.83
CA GLU A 220 26.03 -22.62 -3.50
C GLU A 220 26.04 -22.44 -5.02
N TRP A 221 24.86 -22.28 -5.65
CA TRP A 221 24.76 -21.99 -7.08
C TRP A 221 25.35 -20.62 -7.42
N CYS A 222 25.20 -19.60 -6.58
CA CYS A 222 25.88 -18.31 -6.75
C CYS A 222 27.40 -18.49 -6.73
N GLY A 223 27.91 -19.18 -5.70
CA GLY A 223 29.33 -19.43 -5.47
C GLY A 223 30.02 -18.33 -4.66
N PRO A 224 31.32 -18.50 -4.34
CA PRO A 224 32.08 -17.51 -3.58
C PRO A 224 32.21 -16.19 -4.34
N ASN A 225 32.29 -15.08 -3.61
CA ASN A 225 32.48 -13.72 -4.14
C ASN A 225 31.44 -13.30 -5.20
N PHE A 226 30.20 -13.78 -5.07
CA PHE A 226 29.11 -13.42 -5.98
C PHE A 226 28.83 -11.90 -5.96
N ASP A 227 29.01 -11.28 -7.13
CA ASP A 227 28.75 -9.85 -7.37
C ASP A 227 27.57 -9.61 -8.36
N GLY A 228 26.85 -10.68 -8.71
CA GLY A 228 25.69 -10.63 -9.59
C GLY A 228 24.48 -9.93 -8.97
N CYS A 229 23.42 -9.78 -9.76
CA CYS A 229 22.19 -9.12 -9.32
C CYS A 229 21.39 -10.03 -8.37
N ILE A 230 20.77 -9.44 -7.35
CA ILE A 230 19.67 -10.06 -6.59
C ILE A 230 18.48 -9.12 -6.69
N LEU A 231 17.49 -9.53 -7.49
CA LEU A 231 16.27 -8.78 -7.71
C LEU A 231 15.18 -9.36 -6.79
N PHE A 232 14.81 -8.59 -5.78
CA PHE A 232 13.65 -8.89 -4.94
C PHE A 232 12.43 -8.22 -5.58
N ASP A 233 11.77 -8.95 -6.49
CA ASP A 233 10.55 -8.53 -7.15
C ASP A 233 9.32 -8.78 -6.26
N GLU A 234 8.38 -7.83 -6.27
CA GLU A 234 7.31 -7.70 -5.28
C GLU A 234 7.79 -7.92 -3.82
N CYS A 235 8.91 -7.28 -3.46
CA CYS A 235 9.58 -7.42 -2.17
C CYS A 235 8.73 -7.12 -0.93
N HIS A 236 7.54 -6.53 -1.12
CA HIS A 236 6.52 -6.35 -0.09
C HIS A 236 6.08 -7.66 0.62
N LYS A 237 6.44 -8.85 0.13
CA LYS A 237 6.25 -10.10 0.90
C LYS A 237 7.23 -10.29 2.06
N ALA A 238 8.38 -9.60 2.07
CA ALA A 238 9.41 -9.69 3.12
C ALA A 238 9.17 -8.74 4.32
N LYS A 239 8.04 -8.01 4.35
CA LYS A 239 7.74 -6.91 5.29
C LYS A 239 7.71 -7.21 6.80
N HIS A 240 7.70 -8.48 7.20
CA HIS A 240 7.62 -8.86 8.61
C HIS A 240 9.00 -9.33 9.10
N GLY A 241 9.94 -8.38 9.21
CA GLY A 241 11.21 -8.57 9.91
C GLY A 241 11.03 -8.55 11.43
N GLU A 242 12.10 -8.82 12.18
CA GLU A 242 12.06 -8.86 13.64
C GLU A 242 11.65 -7.51 14.23
N LEU A 243 10.52 -7.47 14.92
CA LEU A 243 10.15 -6.37 15.81
C LEU A 243 10.45 -6.80 17.24
N SER A 244 11.14 -5.96 18.00
CA SER A 244 11.56 -6.22 19.38
C SER A 244 10.44 -6.21 20.42
N SER A 245 9.18 -6.38 20.01
CA SER A 245 8.06 -6.70 20.90
C SER A 245 8.04 -8.20 21.17
N LYS A 246 7.85 -8.62 22.43
CA LYS A 246 7.95 -10.02 22.90
C LYS A 246 7.11 -11.05 22.11
N ASP A 247 6.11 -10.61 21.35
CA ASP A 247 5.20 -11.48 20.57
C ASP A 247 5.39 -11.48 19.04
N ALA A 248 6.33 -10.69 18.49
CA ALA A 248 6.46 -10.49 17.04
C ALA A 248 7.52 -11.37 16.36
N ASN A 249 7.20 -12.66 16.19
CA ASN A 249 8.00 -13.56 15.36
C ASN A 249 8.11 -13.06 13.92
N ALA A 250 9.34 -12.81 13.45
CA ALA A 250 9.60 -12.47 12.05
C ALA A 250 9.10 -13.59 11.12
N SER A 251 8.57 -13.20 9.96
CA SER A 251 8.17 -14.18 8.95
C SER A 251 9.40 -14.93 8.42
N LYS A 252 9.25 -16.23 8.16
CA LYS A 252 10.30 -17.07 7.56
C LYS A 252 10.88 -16.45 6.27
N VAL A 253 10.05 -15.75 5.50
CA VAL A 253 10.46 -15.01 4.29
C VAL A 253 11.42 -13.88 4.62
N ALA A 254 11.11 -13.03 5.60
CA ALA A 254 11.98 -11.94 6.01
C ALA A 254 13.32 -12.45 6.55
N GLN A 255 13.31 -13.50 7.38
CA GLN A 255 14.52 -14.16 7.87
C GLN A 255 15.37 -14.73 6.72
N ALA A 256 14.75 -15.38 5.73
CA ALA A 256 15.45 -15.91 4.57
C ALA A 256 16.04 -14.83 3.67
N VAL A 257 15.32 -13.72 3.46
CA VAL A 257 15.79 -12.55 2.69
C VAL A 257 16.95 -11.83 3.41
N ALA A 258 16.89 -11.69 4.74
CA ALA A 258 17.99 -11.13 5.53
C ALA A 258 19.24 -12.04 5.45
N LYS A 259 19.09 -13.34 5.67
CA LYS A 259 20.17 -14.34 5.62
C LYS A 259 20.81 -14.44 4.23
N LEU A 260 20.02 -14.36 3.16
CA LEU A 260 20.55 -14.37 1.78
C LEU A 260 21.46 -13.16 1.51
N GLN A 261 21.06 -11.97 1.98
CA GLN A 261 21.86 -10.75 1.82
C GLN A 261 23.18 -10.84 2.63
N GLN A 262 23.11 -11.31 3.89
CA GLN A 262 24.29 -11.52 4.74
C GLN A 262 25.30 -12.49 4.12
N LEU A 263 24.83 -13.59 3.52
CA LEU A 263 25.70 -14.60 2.87
C LEU A 263 26.29 -14.13 1.53
N LEU A 264 25.70 -13.10 0.90
CA LEU A 264 26.13 -12.57 -0.40
C LEU A 264 26.42 -11.05 -0.29
N PRO A 265 27.45 -10.63 0.49
CA PRO A 265 27.66 -9.22 0.85
C PRO A 265 27.92 -8.31 -0.35
N LEU A 266 28.60 -8.81 -1.38
CA LEU A 266 28.98 -8.04 -2.59
C LEU A 266 27.91 -8.04 -3.70
N ALA A 267 26.75 -8.65 -3.45
CA ALA A 267 25.68 -8.76 -4.44
C ALA A 267 25.02 -7.41 -4.78
N ARG A 268 24.56 -7.28 -6.03
CA ARG A 268 23.90 -6.09 -6.57
C ARG A 268 22.40 -6.16 -6.29
N VAL A 269 21.99 -5.70 -5.12
CA VAL A 269 20.62 -5.82 -4.61
C VAL A 269 19.69 -4.75 -5.21
N VAL A 270 18.52 -5.17 -5.66
CA VAL A 270 17.41 -4.29 -6.05
C VAL A 270 16.15 -4.73 -5.31
N TYR A 271 15.57 -3.83 -4.54
CA TYR A 271 14.23 -3.99 -3.97
C TYR A 271 13.22 -3.44 -4.98
N CYS A 272 12.26 -4.23 -5.41
CA CYS A 272 11.31 -3.87 -6.46
C CYS A 272 9.88 -4.11 -5.95
N SER A 273 9.12 -3.03 -5.72
CA SER A 273 7.69 -3.14 -5.36
C SER A 273 6.97 -1.80 -5.42
N ALA A 274 5.81 -1.77 -6.09
CA ALA A 274 4.92 -0.60 -6.12
C ALA A 274 4.36 -0.23 -4.74
N THR A 275 4.31 -1.18 -3.81
CA THR A 275 3.70 -1.04 -2.47
C THR A 275 4.73 -1.33 -1.37
N GLY A 276 6.02 -1.20 -1.67
CA GLY A 276 7.14 -1.69 -0.84
C GLY A 276 7.11 -1.22 0.61
N VAL A 277 6.61 -0.02 0.88
CA VAL A 277 6.52 0.58 2.22
C VAL A 277 5.08 0.96 2.55
N GLY A 278 4.45 0.19 3.44
CA GLY A 278 3.13 0.53 4.03
C GLY A 278 3.23 1.23 5.39
N GLY A 279 4.44 1.32 5.93
CA GLY A 279 4.87 1.80 7.24
C GLY A 279 6.38 1.53 7.37
N ILE A 280 7.10 2.24 8.25
CA ILE A 280 8.58 2.11 8.37
C ILE A 280 8.97 0.71 8.84
N GLU A 281 8.17 0.11 9.73
CA GLU A 281 8.31 -1.24 10.27
C GLU A 281 8.47 -2.31 9.16
N HIS A 282 7.95 -2.01 7.97
CA HIS A 282 7.99 -2.88 6.80
C HIS A 282 9.26 -2.75 5.94
N MET A 283 10.20 -1.87 6.31
CA MET A 283 11.48 -1.67 5.60
C MET A 283 12.64 -2.49 6.17
N ALA A 284 12.45 -3.25 7.25
CA ALA A 284 13.52 -3.94 7.98
C ALA A 284 14.49 -4.77 7.10
N TYR A 285 13.99 -5.40 6.04
CA TYR A 285 14.78 -6.21 5.11
C TYR A 285 15.60 -5.40 4.08
N MET A 286 15.37 -4.08 3.99
CA MET A 286 16.01 -3.17 3.03
C MET A 286 17.34 -2.57 3.55
N SER A 287 18.11 -3.34 4.32
CA SER A 287 19.34 -2.86 4.97
C SER A 287 20.36 -2.25 4.00
N ARG A 288 20.41 -2.71 2.73
CA ARG A 288 21.35 -2.21 1.72
C ARG A 288 21.07 -0.80 1.22
N LEU A 289 19.97 -0.17 1.63
CA LEU A 289 19.78 1.28 1.44
C LEU A 289 20.74 2.12 2.33
N GLY A 290 21.39 1.52 3.33
CA GLY A 290 22.37 2.18 4.18
C GLY A 290 21.76 3.30 5.04
N LEU A 291 20.52 3.09 5.51
CA LEU A 291 19.79 4.01 6.39
C LEU A 291 20.16 3.84 7.87
N TRP A 292 20.66 2.68 8.25
CA TRP A 292 21.09 2.32 9.61
C TRP A 292 22.31 1.41 9.54
N GLY A 293 23.02 1.25 10.67
CA GLY A 293 24.24 0.46 10.80
C GLY A 293 25.51 1.31 10.96
N PRO A 294 26.71 0.70 10.76
CA PRO A 294 28.00 1.36 10.97
C PRO A 294 28.12 2.69 10.22
N SER A 295 28.65 3.71 10.91
CA SER A 295 28.85 5.07 10.37
C SER A 295 27.58 5.77 9.86
N THR A 296 26.40 5.38 10.37
CA THR A 296 25.12 6.11 10.17
C THR A 296 24.63 6.72 11.49
N ALA A 297 23.61 7.58 11.45
CA ALA A 297 22.98 8.11 12.65
C ALA A 297 22.29 7.05 13.52
N PHE A 298 21.87 5.92 12.94
CA PHE A 298 21.04 4.93 13.61
C PHE A 298 21.80 3.61 13.76
N ALA A 299 22.02 3.17 15.00
CA ALA A 299 22.85 1.98 15.27
C ALA A 299 22.28 0.71 14.64
N GLY A 300 20.95 0.64 14.51
CA GLY A 300 20.23 -0.43 13.84
C GLY A 300 18.78 -0.05 13.55
N PHE A 301 18.01 -1.00 12.99
CA PHE A 301 16.64 -0.74 12.54
C PHE A 301 15.70 -0.31 13.67
N SER A 302 15.84 -0.83 14.90
CA SER A 302 14.97 -0.47 16.02
C SER A 302 15.14 0.98 16.48
N ASP A 303 16.38 1.49 16.48
CA ASP A 303 16.73 2.89 16.77
C ASP A 303 16.13 3.82 15.71
N PHE A 304 16.32 3.49 14.43
CA PHE A 304 15.67 4.16 13.30
C PHE A 304 14.14 4.16 13.40
N LEU A 305 13.51 3.00 13.63
CA LEU A 305 12.06 2.86 13.72
C LEU A 305 11.48 3.68 14.88
N PHE A 306 12.12 3.66 16.05
CA PHE A 306 11.72 4.45 17.22
C PHE A 306 11.80 5.95 16.94
N THR A 307 12.94 6.43 16.39
CA THR A 307 13.10 7.86 16.08
C THR A 307 12.09 8.33 15.04
N ILE A 308 11.93 7.63 13.92
CA ILE A 308 10.99 8.06 12.86
C ILE A 308 9.53 7.99 13.36
N ARG A 309 9.14 6.92 14.09
CA ARG A 309 7.77 6.76 14.60
C ARG A 309 7.38 7.84 15.60
N ASN A 310 8.28 8.23 16.49
CA ASN A 310 8.01 9.26 17.51
C ASN A 310 7.91 10.69 16.95
N LYS A 311 8.37 10.92 15.71
CA LYS A 311 8.36 12.23 15.04
C LYS A 311 7.22 12.38 14.00
N GLY A 312 6.31 11.41 13.92
CA GLY A 312 5.10 11.50 13.10
C GLY A 312 5.32 11.20 11.60
N MET A 313 4.29 11.48 10.79
CA MET A 313 4.27 11.04 9.37
C MET A 313 5.22 11.85 8.46
N GLY A 314 5.46 13.13 8.76
CA GLY A 314 6.39 13.98 8.00
C GLY A 314 7.82 13.43 7.97
N ALA A 315 8.23 12.63 8.96
CA ALA A 315 9.53 11.96 8.96
C ALA A 315 9.64 10.87 7.88
N MET A 316 8.52 10.25 7.47
CA MET A 316 8.49 9.35 6.29
C MET A 316 8.56 10.12 4.97
N GLU A 317 7.98 11.31 4.91
CA GLU A 317 7.97 12.17 3.71
C GLU A 317 9.38 12.69 3.44
N MET A 318 10.04 13.20 4.48
CA MET A 318 11.44 13.60 4.45
C MET A 318 12.36 12.43 4.08
N LEU A 319 12.11 11.21 4.60
CA LEU A 319 12.84 10.00 4.21
C LEU A 319 12.69 9.67 2.72
N ALA A 320 11.48 9.75 2.16
CA ALA A 320 11.24 9.45 0.74
C ALA A 320 11.91 10.48 -0.18
N ILE A 321 11.83 11.77 0.17
CA ILE A 321 12.55 12.87 -0.48
C ILE A 321 14.06 12.65 -0.42
N GLU A 322 14.60 12.33 0.76
CA GLU A 322 16.03 12.09 0.97
C GLU A 322 16.54 10.89 0.16
N LEU A 323 15.79 9.78 0.14
CA LEU A 323 16.13 8.60 -0.67
C LEU A 323 16.15 8.93 -2.18
N LYS A 324 15.24 9.79 -2.66
CA LYS A 324 15.25 10.30 -4.05
C LYS A 324 16.47 11.19 -4.30
N MET A 325 16.76 12.16 -3.43
CA MET A 325 17.92 13.05 -3.55
C MET A 325 19.27 12.33 -3.47
N GLN A 326 19.35 11.20 -2.75
CA GLN A 326 20.54 10.34 -2.75
C GLN A 326 20.64 9.43 -3.99
N GLY A 327 19.62 9.42 -4.86
CA GLY A 327 19.51 8.54 -6.03
C GLY A 327 19.30 7.07 -5.68
N LYS A 328 18.83 6.76 -4.46
CA LYS A 328 18.61 5.40 -3.94
C LYS A 328 17.19 4.87 -4.22
N TYR A 329 16.30 5.76 -4.66
CA TYR A 329 14.88 5.48 -4.78
C TYR A 329 14.27 6.26 -5.96
N VAL A 330 13.43 5.57 -6.73
CA VAL A 330 12.49 6.18 -7.68
C VAL A 330 11.11 5.57 -7.47
N SER A 331 10.05 6.39 -7.58
CA SER A 331 8.67 5.90 -7.56
C SER A 331 7.77 6.82 -8.36
N ARG A 332 7.44 6.34 -9.54
CA ARG A 332 6.61 7.00 -10.53
C ARG A 332 5.44 6.06 -10.84
N GLY A 333 4.23 6.58 -11.00
CA GLY A 333 3.02 5.81 -11.28
C GLY A 333 2.45 6.12 -12.66
N LEU A 334 1.67 5.20 -13.24
CA LEU A 334 0.76 5.58 -14.32
C LEU A 334 -0.29 6.53 -13.77
N SER A 335 -0.49 7.66 -14.46
CA SER A 335 -1.60 8.55 -14.18
C SER A 335 -2.93 7.82 -14.43
N TYR A 336 -3.93 8.11 -13.61
CA TYR A 336 -5.32 7.69 -13.83
C TYR A 336 -6.12 8.70 -14.67
N GLN A 337 -5.46 9.67 -15.31
CA GLN A 337 -6.07 10.60 -16.25
C GLN A 337 -6.83 9.84 -17.36
N GLY A 338 -8.12 10.13 -17.50
CA GLY A 338 -9.05 9.46 -18.43
C GLY A 338 -9.65 8.13 -17.91
N ALA A 339 -9.27 7.68 -16.72
CA ALA A 339 -9.96 6.60 -16.03
C ALA A 339 -11.09 7.17 -15.16
N ASP A 340 -12.30 6.62 -15.29
CA ASP A 340 -13.45 7.04 -14.50
C ASP A 340 -13.55 6.19 -13.23
N PHE A 341 -14.04 6.78 -12.13
CA PHE A 341 -14.30 6.08 -10.87
C PHE A 341 -15.70 6.39 -10.38
N HIS A 342 -16.49 5.35 -10.16
CA HIS A 342 -17.85 5.41 -9.65
C HIS A 342 -17.94 4.56 -8.38
N VAL A 343 -18.63 5.07 -7.36
CA VAL A 343 -19.04 4.30 -6.18
C VAL A 343 -20.53 4.10 -6.30
N GLU A 344 -20.95 2.84 -6.42
CA GLU A 344 -22.35 2.47 -6.59
C GLU A 344 -22.86 1.76 -5.33
N THR A 345 -23.81 2.41 -4.66
CA THR A 345 -24.47 1.85 -3.47
C THR A 345 -25.74 1.11 -3.89
N VAL A 346 -25.68 -0.22 -3.82
CA VAL A 346 -26.83 -1.10 -3.98
C VAL A 346 -27.72 -0.96 -2.74
N HIS A 347 -28.90 -0.40 -2.94
CA HIS A 347 -29.96 -0.43 -1.95
C HIS A 347 -30.63 -1.80 -1.98
N LEU A 348 -30.61 -2.50 -0.84
CA LEU A 348 -31.33 -3.76 -0.68
C LEU A 348 -32.84 -3.54 -0.85
N ASP A 349 -33.52 -4.45 -1.55
CA ASP A 349 -34.99 -4.45 -1.63
C ASP A 349 -35.64 -5.00 -0.35
N SER A 350 -36.97 -4.88 -0.21
CA SER A 350 -37.68 -5.32 0.99
C SER A 350 -37.60 -6.83 1.26
N ASN A 351 -37.40 -7.67 0.23
CA ASN A 351 -37.17 -9.11 0.39
C ASN A 351 -35.74 -9.37 0.86
N GLU A 352 -34.77 -8.64 0.33
CA GLU A 352 -33.35 -8.72 0.71
C GLU A 352 -33.11 -8.22 2.13
N GLU A 353 -33.77 -7.12 2.54
CA GLU A 353 -33.77 -6.63 3.93
C GLU A 353 -34.42 -7.64 4.88
N GLN A 354 -35.57 -8.23 4.51
CA GLN A 354 -36.22 -9.28 5.32
C GLN A 354 -35.37 -10.55 5.42
N LEU A 355 -34.70 -10.95 4.32
CA LEU A 355 -33.74 -12.05 4.34
C LEU A 355 -32.57 -11.75 5.29
N TYR A 356 -32.01 -10.54 5.24
CA TYR A 356 -30.97 -10.11 6.17
C TYR A 356 -31.44 -10.20 7.62
N GLN A 357 -32.62 -9.64 7.92
CA GLN A 357 -33.25 -9.71 9.24
C GLN A 357 -33.39 -11.15 9.74
N ASN A 358 -33.97 -12.05 8.91
CA ASN A 358 -34.13 -13.46 9.25
C ASN A 358 -32.78 -14.14 9.60
N THR A 359 -31.68 -13.76 8.93
CA THR A 359 -30.35 -14.30 9.28
C THR A 359 -29.80 -13.74 10.58
N VAL A 360 -30.05 -12.46 10.89
CA VAL A 360 -29.68 -11.85 12.20
C VAL A 360 -30.43 -12.54 13.33
N ASP A 361 -31.74 -12.75 13.18
CA ASP A 361 -32.57 -13.44 14.17
C ASP A 361 -32.11 -14.90 14.37
N PHE A 362 -31.72 -15.58 13.29
CA PHE A 362 -31.09 -16.90 13.39
C PHE A 362 -29.75 -16.87 14.14
N TRP A 363 -28.87 -15.89 13.89
CA TRP A 363 -27.60 -15.77 14.60
C TRP A 363 -27.78 -15.47 16.09
N ASN A 364 -28.75 -14.63 16.45
CA ASN A 364 -29.14 -14.37 17.84
C ASN A 364 -29.67 -15.64 18.54
N LEU A 365 -30.57 -16.39 17.87
CA LEU A 365 -31.06 -17.68 18.36
C LEU A 365 -29.91 -18.67 18.54
N LEU A 366 -29.05 -18.82 17.54
CA LEU A 366 -27.88 -19.69 17.56
C LEU A 366 -26.94 -19.32 18.72
N GLN A 367 -26.66 -18.04 18.95
CA GLN A 367 -25.83 -17.58 20.07
C GLN A 367 -26.42 -18.01 21.42
N SER A 368 -27.73 -17.81 21.63
CA SER A 368 -28.41 -18.18 22.88
C SER A 368 -28.36 -19.69 23.14
N PHE A 369 -28.59 -20.50 22.10
CA PHE A 369 -28.54 -21.96 22.17
C PHE A 369 -27.09 -22.45 22.36
N PHE A 370 -26.12 -21.82 21.71
CA PHE A 370 -24.71 -22.17 21.79
C PHE A 370 -24.14 -21.93 23.19
N LEU A 371 -24.43 -20.75 23.78
CA LEU A 371 -24.02 -20.42 25.15
C LEU A 371 -24.67 -21.37 26.16
N ARG A 372 -25.98 -21.60 26.07
CA ARG A 372 -26.70 -22.55 26.93
C ARG A 372 -26.13 -23.97 26.80
N ALA A 373 -25.82 -24.41 25.57
CA ALA A 373 -25.22 -25.71 25.33
C ALA A 373 -23.81 -25.80 25.94
N CYS A 374 -22.96 -24.78 25.81
CA CYS A 374 -21.65 -24.71 26.47
C CYS A 374 -21.75 -24.87 28.01
N THR A 375 -22.73 -24.22 28.65
CA THR A 375 -22.98 -24.35 30.09
C THR A 375 -23.39 -25.77 30.46
N ILE A 376 -24.36 -26.37 29.76
CA ILE A 376 -24.84 -27.74 30.00
C ILE A 376 -23.71 -28.78 29.81
N THR A 377 -22.91 -28.63 28.75
CA THR A 377 -21.84 -29.58 28.41
C THR A 377 -20.56 -29.38 29.21
N ARG A 378 -20.45 -28.28 29.99
CA ARG A 378 -19.20 -27.87 30.66
C ARG A 378 -18.04 -27.76 29.65
N SER A 379 -18.31 -27.19 28.48
CA SER A 379 -17.30 -27.02 27.43
C SER A 379 -16.37 -25.86 27.77
N SER A 380 -15.10 -26.17 28.02
CA SER A 380 -14.05 -25.18 28.31
C SER A 380 -13.26 -24.78 27.05
N GLY A 381 -12.71 -23.56 27.05
CA GLY A 381 -11.85 -23.03 25.98
C GLY A 381 -12.46 -21.87 25.17
N ASP A 382 -11.68 -21.32 24.25
CA ASP A 382 -12.01 -20.14 23.44
C ASP A 382 -12.94 -20.47 22.25
N VAL A 383 -14.07 -21.12 22.54
CA VAL A 383 -15.05 -21.55 21.54
C VAL A 383 -15.74 -20.34 20.90
N MET A 384 -15.95 -19.26 21.67
CA MET A 384 -16.58 -18.03 21.20
C MET A 384 -15.78 -17.32 20.11
N LYS A 385 -14.44 -17.38 20.10
CA LYS A 385 -13.64 -16.87 18.96
C LYS A 385 -13.93 -17.60 17.65
N THR A 386 -14.24 -18.90 17.71
CA THR A 386 -14.62 -19.68 16.52
C THR A 386 -16.01 -19.29 16.02
N PHE A 387 -16.99 -19.19 16.93
CA PHE A 387 -18.34 -18.65 16.64
C PHE A 387 -18.25 -17.29 15.93
N TRP A 388 -17.54 -16.36 16.58
CA TRP A 388 -17.39 -14.99 16.11
C TRP A 388 -16.59 -14.84 14.82
N GLY A 389 -15.63 -15.74 14.58
CA GLY A 389 -14.92 -15.83 13.30
C GLY A 389 -15.82 -16.38 12.18
N CYS A 390 -16.77 -17.27 12.48
CA CYS A 390 -17.75 -17.76 11.52
C CYS A 390 -18.77 -16.67 11.16
N HIS A 391 -19.38 -16.06 12.17
CA HIS A 391 -20.32 -14.93 12.04
C HIS A 391 -19.79 -13.83 11.10
N GLN A 392 -18.55 -13.37 11.29
CA GLN A 392 -17.93 -12.35 10.42
C GLN A 392 -17.76 -12.83 8.96
N ARG A 393 -17.49 -14.12 8.72
CA ARG A 393 -17.39 -14.65 7.35
C ARG A 393 -18.77 -14.74 6.70
N PHE A 394 -19.78 -15.20 7.43
CA PHE A 394 -21.15 -15.34 6.97
C PHE A 394 -21.71 -14.02 6.44
N PHE A 395 -21.76 -12.96 7.25
CA PHE A 395 -22.37 -11.70 6.83
C PHE A 395 -21.62 -11.03 5.67
N ARG A 396 -20.30 -11.21 5.55
CA ARG A 396 -19.56 -10.75 4.37
C ARG A 396 -19.96 -11.51 3.10
N GLN A 397 -20.12 -12.83 3.17
CA GLN A 397 -20.61 -13.61 2.02
C GLN A 397 -22.05 -13.26 1.66
N LEU A 398 -22.90 -12.98 2.65
CA LEU A 398 -24.28 -12.51 2.43
C LEU A 398 -24.29 -11.18 1.67
N CYS A 399 -23.58 -10.15 2.14
CA CYS A 399 -23.50 -8.86 1.43
C CYS A 399 -22.93 -8.98 0.01
N MET A 400 -21.95 -9.88 -0.22
CA MET A 400 -21.47 -10.17 -1.57
C MET A 400 -22.56 -10.79 -2.44
N ALA A 401 -23.30 -11.77 -1.94
CA ALA A 401 -24.34 -12.45 -2.70
C ALA A 401 -25.50 -11.51 -3.08
N LEU A 402 -25.90 -10.61 -2.18
CA LEU A 402 -26.94 -9.60 -2.43
C LEU A 402 -26.53 -8.57 -3.51
N LYS A 403 -25.23 -8.35 -3.76
CA LYS A 403 -24.76 -7.48 -4.85
C LYS A 403 -24.80 -8.13 -6.24
N VAL A 404 -24.96 -9.45 -6.34
CA VAL A 404 -24.86 -10.18 -7.61
C VAL A 404 -25.92 -9.78 -8.65
N PRO A 405 -27.22 -9.62 -8.32
CA PRO A 405 -28.23 -9.22 -9.30
C PRO A 405 -27.94 -7.85 -9.94
N PHE A 406 -27.49 -6.88 -9.15
CA PHE A 406 -27.06 -5.57 -9.64
C PHE A 406 -25.87 -5.70 -10.61
N ILE A 407 -24.84 -6.46 -10.24
CA ILE A 407 -23.66 -6.66 -11.11
C ILE A 407 -24.04 -7.36 -12.42
N ILE A 408 -24.92 -8.38 -12.40
CA ILE A 408 -25.39 -9.04 -13.62
C ILE A 408 -26.04 -8.02 -14.58
N LYS A 409 -26.90 -7.14 -14.05
CA LYS A 409 -27.52 -6.06 -14.83
C LYS A 409 -26.47 -5.09 -15.39
N SER A 410 -25.54 -4.62 -14.56
CA SER A 410 -24.47 -3.70 -14.98
C SER A 410 -23.53 -4.30 -16.04
N VAL A 411 -23.24 -5.61 -15.96
CA VAL A 411 -22.42 -6.33 -16.95
C VAL A 411 -23.18 -6.51 -18.26
N LYS A 412 -24.47 -6.87 -18.21
CA LYS A 412 -25.30 -7.00 -19.44
C LYS A 412 -25.36 -5.66 -20.18
N GLN A 413 -25.63 -4.55 -19.49
CA GLN A 413 -25.56 -3.19 -20.07
C GLN A 413 -24.18 -2.86 -20.65
N CYS A 414 -23.10 -3.10 -19.90
CA CYS A 414 -21.71 -2.89 -20.36
C CYS A 414 -21.41 -3.63 -21.67
N LEU A 415 -21.98 -4.82 -21.90
CA LEU A 415 -21.77 -5.58 -23.13
C LEU A 415 -22.60 -5.02 -24.30
N GLU A 416 -23.82 -4.55 -24.03
CA GLU A 416 -24.68 -3.84 -25.00
C GLU A 416 -24.03 -2.52 -25.46
N ASP A 417 -23.40 -1.78 -24.54
CA ASP A 417 -22.63 -0.56 -24.82
C ASP A 417 -21.29 -0.83 -25.58
N GLY A 418 -21.03 -2.09 -25.96
CA GLY A 418 -19.85 -2.48 -26.73
C GLY A 418 -18.54 -2.52 -25.93
N HIS A 419 -18.61 -2.50 -24.60
CA HIS A 419 -17.44 -2.58 -23.71
C HIS A 419 -17.10 -4.04 -23.33
N CYS A 420 -16.15 -4.23 -22.41
CA CYS A 420 -15.78 -5.52 -21.82
C CYS A 420 -15.78 -5.41 -20.29
N ALA A 421 -16.31 -6.42 -19.59
CA ALA A 421 -16.41 -6.42 -18.14
C ALA A 421 -15.24 -7.17 -17.47
N VAL A 422 -14.73 -6.62 -16.37
CA VAL A 422 -13.78 -7.28 -15.46
C VAL A 422 -14.36 -7.25 -14.06
N ILE A 423 -14.64 -8.40 -13.46
CA ILE A 423 -15.25 -8.51 -12.13
C ILE A 423 -14.17 -8.92 -11.11
N GLY A 424 -13.92 -8.07 -10.12
CA GLY A 424 -12.98 -8.31 -9.04
C GLY A 424 -13.63 -8.79 -7.75
N LEU A 425 -13.17 -9.93 -7.22
CA LEU A 425 -13.51 -10.44 -5.89
C LEU A 425 -12.23 -10.85 -5.12
N GLN A 426 -12.35 -11.17 -3.82
CA GLN A 426 -11.23 -11.69 -3.02
C GLN A 426 -11.42 -13.18 -2.68
N THR A 427 -12.65 -13.60 -2.36
CA THR A 427 -12.97 -14.93 -1.84
C THR A 427 -13.86 -15.77 -2.77
N THR A 428 -13.39 -16.96 -3.15
CA THR A 428 -14.04 -17.84 -4.15
C THR A 428 -14.99 -18.90 -3.59
N GLY A 429 -15.03 -19.08 -2.26
CA GLY A 429 -15.82 -20.13 -1.59
C GLY A 429 -15.24 -21.55 -1.62
N GLU A 430 -14.14 -21.77 -2.34
CA GLU A 430 -13.57 -23.09 -2.66
C GLU A 430 -13.43 -24.04 -1.45
N ALA A 431 -12.84 -23.59 -0.35
CA ALA A 431 -12.57 -24.43 0.82
C ALA A 431 -13.84 -24.98 1.50
N THR A 432 -15.00 -24.36 1.27
CA THR A 432 -16.32 -24.86 1.70
C THR A 432 -16.88 -25.85 0.67
N MET A 433 -16.68 -25.59 -0.63
CA MET A 433 -17.10 -26.50 -1.70
C MET A 433 -16.31 -27.83 -1.69
N GLU A 434 -15.00 -27.80 -1.46
CA GLU A 434 -14.16 -29.02 -1.44
C GLU A 434 -14.63 -30.01 -0.35
N ARG A 435 -14.97 -29.53 0.85
CA ARG A 435 -15.47 -30.39 1.95
C ARG A 435 -16.79 -31.07 1.59
N ASN A 436 -17.75 -30.30 1.06
CA ASN A 436 -19.03 -30.85 0.62
C ASN A 436 -18.84 -31.92 -0.48
N SER A 437 -17.88 -31.72 -1.39
CA SER A 437 -17.56 -32.72 -2.41
C SER A 437 -16.96 -34.01 -1.83
N GLN A 438 -16.20 -33.92 -0.73
CA GLN A 438 -15.61 -35.09 -0.04
C GLN A 438 -16.61 -35.84 0.84
N THR A 439 -17.61 -35.15 1.41
CA THR A 439 -18.68 -35.78 2.20
C THR A 439 -19.74 -36.47 1.33
N SER A 440 -19.80 -36.14 0.03
CA SER A 440 -20.73 -36.73 -0.94
C SER A 440 -20.08 -37.95 -1.61
N SER A 441 -20.49 -39.15 -1.22
CA SER A 441 -19.90 -40.41 -1.72
C SER A 441 -20.23 -40.70 -3.19
N SER A 442 -19.25 -40.49 -4.08
CA SER A 442 -19.04 -41.12 -5.41
C SER A 442 -20.14 -41.14 -6.48
N GLU A 443 -21.40 -40.84 -6.18
CA GLU A 443 -22.45 -40.64 -7.19
C GLU A 443 -22.53 -39.16 -7.60
N LEU A 444 -22.78 -38.94 -8.89
CA LEU A 444 -23.06 -37.62 -9.46
C LEU A 444 -24.43 -37.13 -8.97
N VAL A 445 -24.48 -36.57 -7.76
CA VAL A 445 -25.69 -35.96 -7.21
C VAL A 445 -26.07 -34.76 -8.06
N ALA A 446 -27.07 -34.95 -8.93
CA ALA A 446 -27.63 -33.88 -9.74
C ALA A 446 -28.40 -32.90 -8.84
N LEU A 447 -27.85 -31.71 -8.66
CA LEU A 447 -28.35 -30.68 -7.77
C LEU A 447 -29.52 -29.93 -8.43
N LYS A 448 -30.56 -29.62 -7.64
CA LYS A 448 -31.73 -28.87 -8.10
C LYS A 448 -31.46 -27.36 -8.28
N GLY A 449 -30.31 -26.87 -7.83
CA GLY A 449 -29.92 -25.47 -7.86
C GLY A 449 -28.44 -25.29 -7.52
N LEU A 450 -27.97 -24.05 -7.59
CA LEU A 450 -26.63 -23.67 -7.14
C LEU A 450 -26.48 -23.79 -5.61
N ILE A 451 -25.26 -24.09 -5.15
CA ILE A 451 -24.95 -24.28 -3.73
C ILE A 451 -24.85 -22.92 -3.02
N SER A 452 -25.50 -22.73 -1.88
CA SER A 452 -25.27 -21.57 -1.00
C SER A 452 -24.07 -21.78 -0.09
N ILE A 453 -23.00 -21.01 -0.30
CA ILE A 453 -21.83 -21.01 0.60
C ILE A 453 -22.25 -20.61 2.02
N SER A 454 -23.12 -19.62 2.16
CA SER A 454 -23.60 -19.12 3.45
C SER A 454 -24.36 -20.19 4.22
N GLU A 455 -25.18 -21.00 3.56
CA GLU A 455 -25.86 -22.15 4.18
C GLU A 455 -24.85 -23.20 4.63
N CYS A 456 -23.91 -23.58 3.76
CA CYS A 456 -22.86 -24.54 4.10
C CYS A 456 -22.00 -24.07 5.28
N MET A 457 -21.69 -22.76 5.38
CA MET A 457 -20.96 -22.21 6.53
C MET A 457 -21.71 -22.39 7.86
N LEU A 458 -23.05 -22.26 7.85
CA LEU A 458 -23.87 -22.51 9.04
C LEU A 458 -23.96 -24.00 9.37
N ILE A 459 -24.17 -24.86 8.36
CA ILE A 459 -24.23 -26.32 8.54
C ILE A 459 -22.90 -26.85 9.08
N ASP A 460 -21.76 -26.48 8.46
CA ASP A 460 -20.41 -26.82 8.92
C ASP A 460 -20.22 -26.41 10.38
N PHE A 461 -20.57 -25.17 10.71
CA PHE A 461 -20.35 -24.62 12.05
C PHE A 461 -21.19 -25.33 13.12
N VAL A 462 -22.51 -25.49 12.89
CA VAL A 462 -23.39 -26.19 13.83
C VAL A 462 -23.03 -27.68 13.93
N SER A 463 -22.65 -28.31 12.82
CA SER A 463 -22.27 -29.73 12.80
C SER A 463 -20.97 -30.00 13.56
N ALA A 464 -19.93 -29.18 13.34
CA ALA A 464 -18.59 -29.39 13.91
C ALA A 464 -18.39 -28.77 15.30
N HIS A 465 -19.04 -27.63 15.61
CA HIS A 465 -18.72 -26.84 16.80
C HIS A 465 -19.86 -26.71 17.82
N PHE A 466 -21.12 -27.06 17.49
CA PHE A 466 -22.20 -27.01 18.48
C PHE A 466 -21.99 -28.11 19.54
N PRO A 467 -21.80 -27.75 20.83
CA PRO A 467 -21.39 -28.71 21.85
C PRO A 467 -22.56 -29.60 22.26
N THR A 468 -22.34 -30.92 22.21
CA THR A 468 -23.32 -31.92 22.66
C THR A 468 -22.75 -32.95 23.63
N LYS A 469 -21.42 -33.10 23.71
CA LYS A 469 -20.71 -34.01 24.62
C LYS A 469 -20.52 -33.36 25.98
N ILE A 470 -20.90 -34.04 27.05
CA ILE A 470 -20.76 -33.56 28.44
C ILE A 470 -19.35 -33.89 28.96
N ASN A 471 -18.60 -32.87 29.37
CA ASN A 471 -17.31 -33.04 30.02
C ASN A 471 -17.51 -33.46 31.49
N MET A 472 -17.31 -34.75 31.78
CA MET A 472 -17.34 -35.29 33.15
C MET A 472 -16.13 -34.88 33.99
N ASN A 473 -14.98 -34.56 33.36
CA ASN A 473 -13.74 -34.18 34.04
C ASN A 473 -13.54 -32.67 34.03
N THR A 474 -13.75 -31.99 35.17
CA THR A 474 -12.96 -30.81 35.61
C THR A 474 -13.37 -30.39 37.02
N GLY A 475 -12.47 -30.58 37.99
CA GLY A 475 -12.55 -30.01 39.34
C GLY A 475 -11.84 -28.65 39.46
N THR A 476 -11.76 -27.89 38.37
CA THR A 476 -11.01 -26.64 38.27
C THR A 476 -11.84 -25.59 37.53
N MET A 477 -12.60 -24.80 38.27
CA MET A 477 -13.32 -23.65 37.74
C MET A 477 -12.41 -22.42 37.70
N ASN A 478 -11.96 -22.03 36.50
CA ASN A 478 -11.54 -20.65 36.23
C ASN A 478 -12.69 -19.99 35.44
N ALA A 479 -13.63 -19.38 36.15
CA ALA A 479 -14.84 -18.80 35.60
C ALA A 479 -14.84 -17.27 35.69
N THR A 480 -14.12 -16.61 34.78
CA THR A 480 -14.06 -15.13 34.70
C THR A 480 -15.25 -14.52 33.94
N TYR A 481 -16.44 -15.12 34.03
CA TYR A 481 -17.69 -14.63 33.43
C TYR A 481 -18.91 -14.98 34.33
N ASP A 482 -19.62 -13.94 34.77
CA ASP A 482 -20.91 -13.93 35.48
C ASP A 482 -21.19 -15.05 36.52
N ILE A 483 -20.76 -14.78 37.75
CA ILE A 483 -20.98 -15.61 38.96
C ILE A 483 -22.48 -15.93 39.19
N ASN A 484 -23.39 -15.04 38.78
CA ASN A 484 -24.84 -15.18 39.01
C ASN A 484 -25.55 -16.25 38.15
N LEU A 485 -24.88 -16.91 37.21
CA LEU A 485 -25.43 -18.02 36.42
C LEU A 485 -24.88 -19.39 36.85
N ALA A 486 -23.77 -19.43 37.59
CA ALA A 486 -23.13 -20.66 38.03
C ALA A 486 -23.90 -21.37 39.17
N GLU A 487 -24.54 -20.61 40.05
CA GLU A 487 -25.35 -21.17 41.15
C GLU A 487 -26.60 -21.91 40.61
N THR A 488 -27.22 -21.42 39.53
CA THR A 488 -28.35 -22.11 38.89
C THR A 488 -27.92 -23.36 38.12
N ALA A 489 -26.70 -23.36 37.55
CA ALA A 489 -26.13 -24.50 36.83
C ALA A 489 -25.58 -25.62 37.75
N SER A 490 -25.58 -25.40 39.07
CA SER A 490 -25.17 -26.40 40.06
C SER A 490 -26.28 -27.41 40.40
N GLN A 491 -27.48 -27.25 39.85
CA GLN A 491 -28.52 -28.27 39.91
C GLN A 491 -28.18 -29.43 38.95
N THR A 492 -28.15 -30.64 39.50
CA THR A 492 -27.76 -31.89 38.84
C THR A 492 -28.53 -32.11 37.54
N ILE A 493 -27.83 -32.32 36.42
CA ILE A 493 -28.48 -32.82 35.19
C ILE A 493 -29.11 -34.18 35.53
N ALA A 494 -30.42 -34.31 35.33
CA ALA A 494 -31.12 -35.55 35.61
C ALA A 494 -30.58 -36.68 34.70
N PRO A 495 -30.38 -37.91 35.19
CA PRO A 495 -29.86 -39.02 34.38
C PRO A 495 -30.68 -39.28 33.10
N GLU A 496 -31.98 -38.99 33.15
CA GLU A 496 -32.94 -39.10 32.04
C GLU A 496 -32.66 -38.15 30.86
N GLN A 497 -31.82 -37.12 31.04
CA GLN A 497 -31.47 -36.13 30.02
C GLN A 497 -30.09 -36.39 29.37
N MET A 498 -29.49 -37.55 29.67
CA MET A 498 -28.13 -37.93 29.27
C MET A 498 -28.18 -39.21 28.43
N GLN A 499 -27.55 -39.19 27.25
CA GLN A 499 -27.45 -40.35 26.36
C GLN A 499 -25.99 -40.79 26.22
N THR A 500 -25.67 -42.00 26.67
CA THR A 500 -24.33 -42.59 26.48
C THR A 500 -24.25 -43.28 25.12
N ALA A 501 -23.31 -42.84 24.28
CA ALA A 501 -23.01 -43.46 23.00
C ALA A 501 -22.20 -44.77 23.19
N CYS A 502 -22.15 -45.60 22.15
CA CYS A 502 -21.46 -46.90 22.18
C CYS A 502 -19.92 -46.80 22.38
N ASP A 503 -19.34 -45.60 22.19
CA ASP A 503 -17.93 -45.29 22.47
C ASP A 503 -17.68 -44.87 23.94
N GLY A 504 -18.72 -44.87 24.77
CA GLY A 504 -18.67 -44.41 26.17
C GLY A 504 -18.77 -42.89 26.34
N THR A 505 -18.89 -42.10 25.26
CA THR A 505 -19.09 -40.65 25.38
C THR A 505 -20.53 -40.30 25.74
N VAL A 506 -20.70 -39.41 26.72
CA VAL A 506 -22.03 -39.01 27.20
C VAL A 506 -22.45 -37.71 26.54
N HIS A 507 -23.63 -37.70 25.93
CA HIS A 507 -24.24 -36.56 25.27
C HIS A 507 -25.42 -36.01 26.07
N SER A 508 -25.67 -34.70 25.98
CA SER A 508 -26.93 -34.10 26.44
C SER A 508 -27.98 -34.20 25.35
N ILE A 509 -29.13 -34.80 25.68
CA ILE A 509 -30.28 -34.94 24.77
C ILE A 509 -30.78 -33.54 24.35
N ILE A 510 -30.93 -32.63 25.31
CA ILE A 510 -31.35 -31.23 25.08
C ILE A 510 -30.42 -30.53 24.08
N CYS A 511 -29.09 -30.72 24.18
CA CYS A 511 -28.15 -30.12 23.23
C CYS A 511 -28.24 -30.76 21.82
N GLN A 512 -28.55 -32.07 21.72
CA GLN A 512 -28.79 -32.73 20.44
C GLN A 512 -30.09 -32.25 19.76
N GLU A 513 -31.15 -32.02 20.54
CA GLU A 513 -32.42 -31.44 20.06
C GLU A 513 -32.21 -30.00 19.58
N MET A 514 -31.53 -29.15 20.37
CA MET A 514 -31.16 -27.79 19.96
C MET A 514 -30.36 -27.77 18.67
N LYS A 515 -29.35 -28.65 18.55
CA LYS A 515 -28.55 -28.79 17.33
C LYS A 515 -29.39 -29.20 16.13
N SER A 516 -30.33 -30.13 16.31
CA SER A 516 -31.22 -30.61 15.25
C SER A 516 -32.20 -29.53 14.78
N LEU A 517 -32.80 -28.78 15.72
CA LEU A 517 -33.68 -27.65 15.41
C LEU A 517 -32.94 -26.52 14.67
N LEU A 518 -31.70 -26.23 15.05
CA LEU A 518 -30.85 -25.26 14.33
C LEU A 518 -30.56 -25.72 12.90
N LEU A 519 -30.22 -27.00 12.69
CA LEU A 519 -30.00 -27.59 11.35
C LEU A 519 -31.27 -27.63 10.49
N GLN A 520 -32.47 -27.74 11.09
CA GLN A 520 -33.72 -27.55 10.38
C GLN A 520 -33.89 -26.08 9.96
N LYS A 521 -33.78 -25.14 10.89
CA LYS A 521 -33.96 -23.69 10.64
C LYS A 521 -33.00 -23.13 9.59
N ILE A 522 -31.78 -23.64 9.49
CA ILE A 522 -30.83 -23.23 8.44
C ILE A 522 -31.42 -23.45 7.03
N ARG A 523 -32.12 -24.56 6.79
CA ARG A 523 -32.75 -24.87 5.50
C ARG A 523 -33.98 -23.98 5.20
N GLU A 524 -34.62 -23.46 6.25
CA GLU A 524 -35.78 -22.55 6.14
C GLU A 524 -35.36 -21.13 5.71
N LEU A 525 -34.10 -20.73 5.94
CA LEU A 525 -33.59 -19.38 5.63
C LEU A 525 -33.52 -19.02 4.13
N LYS A 526 -33.51 -20.02 3.23
CA LYS A 526 -33.41 -19.83 1.76
C LYS A 526 -32.27 -18.88 1.34
N LEU A 527 -31.06 -19.18 1.81
CA LEU A 527 -29.88 -18.35 1.59
C LEU A 527 -29.46 -18.30 0.10
N PRO A 528 -28.87 -17.19 -0.36
CA PRO A 528 -28.54 -16.99 -1.77
C PRO A 528 -27.37 -17.90 -2.21
N PRO A 529 -27.28 -18.22 -3.51
CA PRO A 529 -26.24 -19.11 -4.05
C PRO A 529 -24.83 -18.50 -3.98
N ASN A 530 -23.81 -19.32 -4.23
CA ASN A 530 -22.42 -18.87 -4.41
C ASN A 530 -22.35 -17.69 -5.40
N PRO A 531 -21.83 -16.51 -5.00
CA PRO A 531 -21.72 -15.36 -5.89
C PRO A 531 -20.99 -15.65 -7.20
N LEU A 532 -19.93 -16.48 -7.15
CA LEU A 532 -19.10 -16.77 -8.32
C LEU A 532 -19.80 -17.70 -9.32
N ASP A 533 -20.46 -18.77 -8.84
CA ASP A 533 -21.22 -19.66 -9.73
C ASP A 533 -22.47 -18.97 -10.28
N HIS A 534 -23.15 -18.15 -9.47
CA HIS A 534 -24.32 -17.38 -9.89
C HIS A 534 -23.97 -16.36 -10.98
N LEU A 535 -22.86 -15.63 -10.83
CA LEU A 535 -22.34 -14.76 -11.88
C LEU A 535 -22.02 -15.52 -13.17
N ILE A 536 -21.43 -16.72 -13.09
CA ILE A 536 -21.07 -17.48 -14.28
C ILE A 536 -22.31 -18.03 -14.99
N ASP A 537 -23.30 -18.59 -14.27
CA ASP A 537 -24.54 -19.11 -14.88
C ASP A 537 -25.31 -18.00 -15.61
N GLU A 538 -25.53 -16.86 -14.94
CA GLU A 538 -26.32 -15.73 -15.47
C GLU A 538 -25.63 -14.88 -16.55
N LEU A 539 -24.30 -15.00 -16.70
CA LEU A 539 -23.52 -14.35 -17.74
C LEU A 539 -23.16 -15.30 -18.90
N GLY A 540 -23.89 -16.41 -19.04
CA GLY A 540 -23.82 -17.30 -20.20
C GLY A 540 -22.88 -18.50 -20.04
N GLY A 541 -22.53 -18.86 -18.81
CA GLY A 541 -21.74 -20.06 -18.48
C GLY A 541 -20.24 -19.93 -18.77
N THR A 542 -19.54 -21.06 -18.61
CA THR A 542 -18.08 -21.15 -18.75
C THR A 542 -17.57 -20.80 -20.14
N GLU A 543 -18.39 -20.91 -21.19
CA GLU A 543 -18.01 -20.57 -22.55
C GLU A 543 -17.91 -19.06 -22.78
N ASN A 544 -18.68 -18.25 -22.05
CA ASN A 544 -18.74 -16.80 -22.24
C ASN A 544 -17.92 -16.01 -21.20
N VAL A 545 -17.68 -16.61 -20.03
CA VAL A 545 -16.96 -15.98 -18.90
C VAL A 545 -15.55 -16.54 -18.77
N ALA A 546 -14.54 -15.67 -18.85
CA ALA A 546 -13.14 -16.02 -18.60
C ALA A 546 -12.86 -16.07 -17.09
N GLU A 547 -12.86 -17.27 -16.52
CA GLU A 547 -12.67 -17.46 -15.08
C GLU A 547 -11.18 -17.54 -14.69
N LEU A 548 -10.67 -16.47 -14.07
CA LEU A 548 -9.29 -16.32 -13.64
C LEU A 548 -9.22 -16.37 -12.11
N THR A 549 -9.60 -17.52 -11.55
CA THR A 549 -9.54 -17.80 -10.11
C THR A 549 -8.74 -19.07 -9.81
N GLY A 550 -8.24 -19.15 -8.58
CA GLY A 550 -7.47 -20.31 -8.11
C GLY A 550 -8.29 -21.57 -7.84
N ARG A 551 -9.61 -21.56 -8.05
CA ARG A 551 -10.48 -22.68 -7.63
C ARG A 551 -10.36 -23.90 -8.53
N ARG A 552 -10.40 -25.09 -7.91
CA ARG A 552 -10.30 -26.41 -8.57
C ARG A 552 -11.63 -26.97 -9.06
N ILE A 553 -12.73 -26.61 -8.42
CA ILE A 553 -14.07 -27.11 -8.70
C ILE A 553 -15.06 -25.97 -8.95
N HIS A 554 -16.07 -26.23 -9.78
CA HIS A 554 -17.20 -25.33 -10.05
C HIS A 554 -18.52 -26.10 -10.12
N VAL A 555 -19.64 -25.38 -9.97
CA VAL A 555 -20.98 -25.93 -10.19
C VAL A 555 -21.44 -25.50 -11.58
N VAL A 556 -21.77 -26.44 -12.46
CA VAL A 556 -22.14 -26.18 -13.85
C VAL A 556 -23.51 -26.77 -14.15
N LYS A 557 -24.34 -26.00 -14.84
CA LYS A 557 -25.64 -26.46 -15.34
C LYS A 557 -25.46 -27.48 -16.47
N GLY A 558 -25.87 -28.72 -16.23
CA GLY A 558 -25.86 -29.80 -17.20
C GLY A 558 -26.93 -29.62 -18.28
N LYS A 559 -26.82 -30.39 -19.38
CA LYS A 559 -27.78 -30.36 -20.50
C LYS A 559 -29.21 -30.75 -20.10
N SER A 560 -29.37 -31.44 -18.97
CA SER A 560 -30.65 -31.79 -18.35
C SER A 560 -31.32 -30.65 -17.58
N GLY A 561 -30.65 -29.50 -17.42
CA GLY A 561 -31.10 -28.38 -16.59
C GLY A 561 -30.76 -28.52 -15.09
N LEU A 562 -30.27 -29.68 -14.67
CA LEU A 562 -29.76 -29.92 -13.31
C LEU A 562 -28.30 -29.47 -13.18
N TYR A 563 -27.86 -29.16 -11.96
CA TYR A 563 -26.50 -28.68 -11.69
C TYR A 563 -25.57 -29.82 -11.25
N GLU A 564 -24.33 -29.80 -11.71
CA GLU A 564 -23.31 -30.83 -11.46
C GLU A 564 -22.02 -30.18 -10.95
N ILE A 565 -21.37 -30.77 -9.93
CA ILE A 565 -20.03 -30.34 -9.49
C ILE A 565 -18.99 -30.96 -10.42
N LYS A 566 -18.11 -30.13 -11.02
CA LYS A 566 -17.06 -30.58 -11.94
C LYS A 566 -15.67 -30.05 -11.56
N PRO A 567 -14.59 -30.81 -11.81
CA PRO A 567 -13.23 -30.30 -11.74
C PRO A 567 -12.96 -29.38 -12.95
N ARG A 568 -12.25 -28.26 -12.71
CA ARG A 568 -11.86 -27.30 -13.77
C ARG A 568 -10.66 -27.79 -14.58
N SER A 569 -9.57 -28.15 -13.91
CA SER A 569 -8.35 -28.72 -14.53
C SER A 569 -7.34 -29.18 -13.46
N ASP A 570 -6.58 -30.23 -13.76
CA ASP A 570 -5.37 -30.61 -12.99
C ASP A 570 -4.22 -29.61 -13.15
N HIS A 571 -4.32 -28.68 -14.11
CA HIS A 571 -3.29 -27.70 -14.46
C HIS A 571 -3.87 -26.27 -14.52
N LEU A 572 -4.40 -25.79 -13.39
CA LEU A 572 -5.04 -24.47 -13.26
C LEU A 572 -4.20 -23.30 -13.81
N GLU A 573 -2.88 -23.32 -13.67
CA GLU A 573 -1.98 -22.29 -14.22
C GLU A 573 -2.14 -22.16 -15.75
N LYS A 574 -2.16 -23.30 -16.47
CA LYS A 574 -2.35 -23.33 -17.93
C LYS A 574 -3.76 -22.87 -18.31
N LEU A 575 -4.78 -23.31 -17.57
CA LEU A 575 -6.16 -22.89 -17.78
C LEU A 575 -6.31 -21.36 -17.62
N ASN A 576 -5.72 -20.77 -16.58
CA ASN A 576 -5.75 -19.32 -16.37
C ASN A 576 -5.01 -18.55 -17.48
N ILE A 577 -3.92 -19.11 -18.03
CA ILE A 577 -3.23 -18.52 -19.19
C ILE A 577 -4.12 -18.54 -20.45
N GLU A 578 -4.85 -19.64 -20.67
CA GLU A 578 -5.78 -19.82 -21.79
C GLU A 578 -7.02 -18.92 -21.67
N GLU A 579 -7.65 -18.86 -20.50
CA GLU A 579 -8.79 -18.00 -20.23
C GLU A 579 -8.44 -16.51 -20.39
N ARG A 580 -7.26 -16.11 -19.92
CA ARG A 580 -6.72 -14.76 -20.16
C ARG A 580 -6.56 -14.50 -21.65
N GLN A 581 -6.08 -15.47 -22.43
CA GLN A 581 -5.93 -15.31 -23.87
C GLN A 581 -7.28 -15.22 -24.58
N ASN A 582 -8.27 -16.04 -24.19
CA ASN A 582 -9.64 -15.97 -24.72
C ASN A 582 -10.28 -14.59 -24.49
N PHE A 583 -10.03 -13.95 -23.34
CA PHE A 583 -10.47 -12.58 -23.06
C PHE A 583 -9.72 -11.52 -23.90
N VAL A 584 -8.39 -11.65 -24.00
CA VAL A 584 -7.52 -10.71 -24.74
C VAL A 584 -7.71 -10.78 -26.27
N ASP A 585 -8.08 -11.96 -26.78
CA ASP A 585 -8.47 -12.16 -28.18
C ASP A 585 -9.91 -11.70 -28.47
N GLY A 586 -10.73 -11.49 -27.42
CA GLY A 586 -12.13 -11.08 -27.55
C GLY A 586 -13.11 -12.23 -27.80
N ARG A 587 -12.68 -13.49 -27.61
CA ARG A 587 -13.56 -14.67 -27.66
C ARG A 587 -14.52 -14.71 -26.46
N LYS A 588 -14.05 -14.23 -25.30
CA LYS A 588 -14.84 -13.98 -24.08
C LYS A 588 -14.79 -12.50 -23.75
N LEU A 589 -15.92 -11.90 -23.38
CA LEU A 589 -16.04 -10.45 -23.12
C LEU A 589 -16.19 -10.09 -21.63
N VAL A 590 -16.35 -11.10 -20.78
CA VAL A 590 -16.37 -10.99 -19.32
C VAL A 590 -15.17 -11.75 -18.77
N ALA A 591 -14.41 -11.15 -17.86
CA ALA A 591 -13.40 -11.84 -17.06
C ALA A 591 -13.71 -11.69 -15.57
N ILE A 592 -13.47 -12.75 -14.80
CA ILE A 592 -13.62 -12.74 -13.34
C ILE A 592 -12.27 -13.05 -12.68
N ILE A 593 -11.78 -12.17 -11.82
CA ILE A 593 -10.46 -12.27 -11.17
C ILE A 593 -10.56 -12.35 -9.63
N SER A 594 -9.77 -13.24 -9.02
CA SER A 594 -9.59 -13.31 -7.56
C SER A 594 -8.15 -13.03 -7.12
N ASP A 595 -7.96 -12.56 -5.88
CA ASP A 595 -6.63 -12.24 -5.31
C ASP A 595 -5.61 -13.37 -5.54
N ALA A 596 -6.03 -14.62 -5.31
CA ALA A 596 -5.19 -15.82 -5.42
C ALA A 596 -4.70 -16.18 -6.84
N ALA A 597 -5.36 -15.71 -7.90
CA ALA A 597 -4.95 -15.95 -9.30
C ALA A 597 -4.60 -14.67 -10.06
N SER A 598 -4.75 -13.49 -9.44
CA SER A 598 -4.51 -12.19 -10.09
C SER A 598 -3.02 -11.82 -10.25
N THR A 599 -2.08 -12.55 -9.63
CA THR A 599 -0.64 -12.32 -9.76
C THR A 599 -0.18 -12.55 -11.20
N GLY A 600 0.69 -11.68 -11.74
CA GLY A 600 1.11 -11.70 -13.16
C GLY A 600 0.06 -11.23 -14.18
N ILE A 601 -1.21 -11.63 -14.03
CA ILE A 601 -2.27 -11.38 -15.02
C ILE A 601 -2.39 -9.90 -15.43
N SER A 602 -2.66 -9.68 -16.71
CA SER A 602 -2.90 -8.38 -17.35
C SER A 602 -4.08 -8.49 -18.31
N LEU A 603 -5.09 -7.63 -18.12
CA LEU A 603 -6.38 -7.63 -18.83
C LEU A 603 -6.70 -6.27 -19.49
N HIS A 604 -5.78 -5.30 -19.43
CA HIS A 604 -5.92 -4.00 -20.07
C HIS A 604 -6.16 -4.10 -21.59
N ALA A 605 -6.65 -3.03 -22.19
CA ALA A 605 -6.85 -2.93 -23.64
C ALA A 605 -5.52 -2.59 -24.34
N ASP A 606 -4.56 -3.52 -24.35
CA ASP A 606 -3.25 -3.33 -25.01
C ASP A 606 -3.43 -3.05 -26.51
N ARG A 607 -2.76 -2.01 -27.04
CA ARG A 607 -2.76 -1.67 -28.49
C ARG A 607 -2.21 -2.79 -29.38
N ARG A 608 -1.50 -3.77 -28.81
CA ARG A 608 -0.99 -4.96 -29.52
C ARG A 608 -2.02 -6.09 -29.64
N CYS A 609 -3.13 -6.02 -28.92
CA CYS A 609 -4.13 -7.09 -28.85
C CYS A 609 -5.35 -6.79 -29.73
N ILE A 610 -6.13 -7.83 -30.04
CA ILE A 610 -7.33 -7.73 -30.88
C ILE A 610 -8.46 -7.04 -30.09
N ASN A 611 -8.72 -7.47 -28.84
CA ASN A 611 -9.76 -6.88 -28.01
C ASN A 611 -9.30 -5.57 -27.36
N GLN A 612 -9.49 -4.46 -28.08
CA GLN A 612 -9.16 -3.10 -27.61
C GLN A 612 -10.34 -2.33 -26.98
N ARG A 613 -11.48 -3.00 -26.72
CA ARG A 613 -12.68 -2.39 -26.12
C ARG A 613 -12.42 -1.82 -24.72
N ARG A 614 -13.15 -0.77 -24.33
CA ARG A 614 -13.05 -0.18 -22.98
C ARG A 614 -13.32 -1.24 -21.91
N ARG A 615 -12.52 -1.23 -20.83
CA ARG A 615 -12.69 -2.15 -19.70
C ARG A 615 -13.53 -1.47 -18.62
N ILE A 616 -14.68 -2.05 -18.30
CA ILE A 616 -15.49 -1.68 -17.12
C ILE A 616 -15.13 -2.66 -16.01
N HIS A 617 -14.41 -2.17 -15.01
CA HIS A 617 -13.90 -3.00 -13.91
C HIS A 617 -14.75 -2.82 -12.67
N ILE A 618 -15.59 -3.81 -12.39
CA ILE A 618 -16.56 -3.84 -11.29
C ILE A 618 -15.93 -4.58 -10.11
N THR A 619 -15.86 -3.95 -8.93
CA THR A 619 -15.33 -4.57 -7.71
C THR A 619 -16.47 -5.04 -6.82
N LEU A 620 -16.70 -6.36 -6.78
CA LEU A 620 -17.74 -7.02 -5.96
C LEU A 620 -17.32 -7.12 -4.49
N GLU A 621 -16.07 -7.51 -4.22
CA GLU A 621 -15.52 -7.59 -2.87
C GLU A 621 -14.30 -6.67 -2.76
N LEU A 622 -14.46 -5.55 -2.06
CA LEU A 622 -13.38 -4.60 -1.78
C LEU A 622 -12.31 -5.25 -0.88
N ALA A 623 -11.04 -5.11 -1.27
CA ALA A 623 -9.94 -5.70 -0.52
C ALA A 623 -9.71 -5.01 0.83
N TRP A 624 -9.41 -5.81 1.87
CA TRP A 624 -9.12 -5.34 3.24
C TRP A 624 -8.00 -4.31 3.34
N SER A 625 -6.99 -4.41 2.47
CA SER A 625 -5.98 -3.39 2.29
C SER A 625 -6.14 -2.80 0.91
N ALA A 626 -6.14 -1.47 0.84
CA ALA A 626 -6.23 -0.81 -0.44
C ALA A 626 -5.04 -1.10 -1.36
N ASP A 627 -3.86 -1.48 -0.83
CA ASP A 627 -2.74 -1.99 -1.63
C ASP A 627 -3.14 -3.20 -2.50
N LYS A 628 -4.00 -4.09 -2.00
CA LYS A 628 -4.55 -5.21 -2.77
C LYS A 628 -5.60 -4.76 -3.78
N ALA A 629 -6.51 -3.87 -3.38
CA ALA A 629 -7.51 -3.30 -4.30
C ALA A 629 -6.83 -2.60 -5.49
N ILE A 630 -5.75 -1.86 -5.22
CA ILE A 630 -4.84 -1.25 -6.19
C ILE A 630 -4.21 -2.29 -7.12
N GLN A 631 -3.64 -3.36 -6.55
CA GLN A 631 -3.05 -4.45 -7.33
C GLN A 631 -4.09 -5.18 -8.20
N GLN A 632 -5.36 -5.17 -7.81
CA GLN A 632 -6.50 -5.69 -8.58
C GLN A 632 -6.92 -4.71 -9.70
N LEU A 633 -7.13 -3.42 -9.40
CA LEU A 633 -7.44 -2.40 -10.42
C LEU A 633 -6.34 -2.26 -11.47
N GLY A 634 -5.08 -2.37 -11.05
CA GLY A 634 -3.90 -2.42 -11.92
C GLY A 634 -3.84 -3.66 -12.82
N ARG A 635 -4.85 -4.54 -12.85
CA ARG A 635 -4.99 -5.59 -13.87
C ARG A 635 -5.62 -5.05 -15.16
N SER A 636 -6.46 -4.02 -15.09
CA SER A 636 -7.09 -3.38 -16.26
C SER A 636 -6.45 -2.06 -16.69
N HIS A 637 -5.58 -1.45 -15.87
CA HIS A 637 -4.84 -0.20 -16.19
C HIS A 637 -3.33 -0.46 -16.32
N ARG A 638 -2.77 -0.22 -17.51
CA ARG A 638 -1.34 -0.43 -17.84
C ARG A 638 -0.87 0.56 -18.92
N SER A 639 0.45 0.66 -19.12
CA SER A 639 1.03 1.39 -20.25
C SER A 639 0.63 0.74 -21.58
N ASN A 640 0.66 1.50 -22.67
CA ASN A 640 0.30 1.03 -24.02
C ASN A 640 -1.17 0.59 -24.18
N GLN A 641 -2.07 1.04 -23.30
CA GLN A 641 -3.51 0.85 -23.50
C GLN A 641 -4.07 1.75 -24.61
N SER A 642 -5.06 1.25 -25.36
CA SER A 642 -5.83 2.00 -26.36
C SER A 642 -6.71 3.06 -25.71
N CYS A 643 -7.34 2.69 -24.59
CA CYS A 643 -8.26 3.49 -23.80
C CYS A 643 -8.06 3.20 -22.30
N ALA A 644 -8.45 4.15 -21.44
CA ALA A 644 -8.42 3.97 -20.00
C ALA A 644 -9.71 3.28 -19.49
N PRO A 645 -9.61 2.44 -18.45
CA PRO A 645 -10.77 1.74 -17.88
C PRO A 645 -11.72 2.71 -17.17
N SER A 646 -12.96 2.27 -16.96
CA SER A 646 -13.84 2.83 -15.93
C SER A 646 -13.96 1.83 -14.77
N TYR A 647 -13.99 2.32 -13.55
CA TYR A 647 -14.02 1.55 -12.32
C TYR A 647 -15.35 1.76 -11.58
N ILE A 648 -15.99 0.65 -11.18
CA ILE A 648 -17.22 0.67 -10.40
C ILE A 648 -16.96 -0.06 -9.08
N LEU A 649 -16.99 0.65 -7.97
CA LEU A 649 -16.83 0.11 -6.62
C LEU A 649 -18.24 -0.15 -6.05
N VAL A 650 -18.61 -1.43 -5.90
CA VAL A 650 -20.00 -1.80 -5.53
C VAL A 650 -20.11 -2.13 -4.05
N THR A 651 -21.05 -1.46 -3.39
CA THR A 651 -21.27 -1.50 -1.94
C THR A 651 -22.76 -1.74 -1.67
N THR A 652 -23.14 -2.31 -0.53
CA THR A 652 -24.54 -2.27 -0.10
C THR A 652 -24.82 -1.00 0.72
N ASN A 653 -26.10 -0.69 0.97
CA ASN A 653 -26.53 0.32 1.95
C ASN A 653 -26.35 -0.14 3.43
N CYS A 654 -25.60 -1.22 3.67
CA CYS A 654 -25.25 -1.73 5.00
C CYS A 654 -24.02 -0.97 5.54
N GLY A 655 -24.18 -0.17 6.59
CA GLY A 655 -23.11 0.62 7.23
C GLY A 655 -21.86 -0.16 7.64
N GLY A 656 -21.96 -1.49 7.84
CA GLY A 656 -20.80 -2.36 8.05
C GLY A 656 -19.88 -2.51 6.83
N GLU A 657 -20.37 -2.29 5.60
CA GLU A 657 -19.53 -2.24 4.40
C GLU A 657 -18.81 -0.87 4.22
N ASN A 658 -19.40 0.24 4.67
CA ASN A 658 -18.91 1.61 4.41
C ASN A 658 -17.43 1.83 4.80
N ARG A 659 -16.95 1.17 5.86
CA ARG A 659 -15.54 1.13 6.28
C ARG A 659 -14.59 0.77 5.12
N PHE A 660 -14.93 -0.23 4.32
CA PHE A 660 -14.06 -0.77 3.27
C PHE A 660 -14.00 0.19 2.09
N VAL A 661 -15.17 0.71 1.68
CA VAL A 661 -15.35 1.66 0.59
C VAL A 661 -14.41 2.84 0.76
N ALA A 662 -14.50 3.53 1.88
CA ALA A 662 -13.79 4.79 2.04
C ALA A 662 -12.29 4.60 2.35
N SER A 663 -11.88 3.51 3.00
CA SER A 663 -10.46 3.16 3.15
C SER A 663 -9.80 2.88 1.79
N VAL A 664 -10.52 2.18 0.91
CA VAL A 664 -10.08 1.85 -0.44
C VAL A 664 -10.12 3.09 -1.36
N ALA A 665 -11.24 3.81 -1.41
CA ALA A 665 -11.40 5.04 -2.20
C ALA A 665 -10.37 6.11 -1.81
N LYS A 666 -10.24 6.45 -0.51
CA LYS A 666 -9.20 7.38 -0.01
C LYS A 666 -7.80 7.02 -0.51
N LYS A 667 -7.48 5.72 -0.57
CA LYS A 667 -6.17 5.24 -0.99
C LYS A 667 -6.02 5.15 -2.52
N MET A 668 -7.11 4.99 -3.27
CA MET A 668 -7.13 5.16 -4.73
C MET A 668 -6.85 6.61 -5.15
N LEU A 669 -7.33 7.58 -4.36
CA LEU A 669 -7.04 8.99 -4.55
C LEU A 669 -5.59 9.41 -4.16
N THR A 670 -4.81 8.52 -3.52
CA THR A 670 -3.42 8.76 -3.05
C THR A 670 -2.37 7.84 -3.69
N MET A 671 -2.63 7.29 -4.87
CA MET A 671 -1.80 6.27 -5.55
C MET A 671 -0.48 6.72 -6.20
N GLY A 672 0.43 7.34 -5.46
CA GLY A 672 1.81 7.52 -5.93
C GLY A 672 2.76 7.94 -4.81
N ALA A 673 3.82 7.16 -4.63
CA ALA A 673 4.92 7.39 -3.68
C ALA A 673 4.58 7.52 -2.18
N LEU A 674 4.56 6.36 -1.52
CA LEU A 674 5.19 6.08 -0.20
C LEU A 674 4.66 6.80 1.05
N THR A 675 3.77 7.78 0.96
CA THR A 675 3.39 8.62 2.11
C THR A 675 1.87 8.64 2.32
N LYS A 676 1.41 8.51 3.56
CA LYS A 676 -0.04 8.45 3.90
C LYS A 676 -0.70 9.85 3.98
N GLY A 677 -0.05 10.89 3.45
CA GLY A 677 -0.28 12.29 3.80
C GLY A 677 -1.35 13.07 3.00
N ASP A 678 -1.55 12.78 1.72
CA ASP A 678 -2.17 13.76 0.79
C ASP A 678 -3.66 13.48 0.47
N ARG A 679 -4.52 13.84 1.41
CA ARG A 679 -5.93 13.39 1.50
C ARG A 679 -6.96 14.02 0.55
N ARG A 680 -6.57 14.87 -0.44
CA ARG A 680 -7.44 15.96 -0.92
C ARG A 680 -7.74 16.07 -2.44
N ALA A 681 -7.49 15.05 -3.26
CA ALA A 681 -7.92 15.08 -4.68
C ALA A 681 -8.90 13.95 -5.01
N GLY A 682 -10.21 14.25 -4.97
CA GLY A 682 -11.27 13.32 -5.38
C GLY A 682 -12.67 13.93 -5.34
N SER A 683 -13.12 14.46 -6.48
CA SER A 683 -14.53 14.65 -6.87
C SER A 683 -15.54 15.01 -5.76
N GLY A 684 -15.37 16.15 -5.10
CA GLY A 684 -16.43 16.82 -4.32
C GLY A 684 -17.02 16.07 -3.11
N GLN A 685 -16.53 14.88 -2.78
CA GLN A 685 -16.98 14.07 -1.64
C GLN A 685 -15.83 13.89 -0.65
N ASP A 686 -16.02 14.37 0.59
CA ASP A 686 -14.99 14.32 1.62
C ASP A 686 -14.86 12.90 2.21
N PHE A 687 -14.01 12.08 1.59
CA PHE A 687 -13.65 10.75 2.10
C PHE A 687 -12.75 10.79 3.36
N SER A 688 -12.45 11.96 3.93
CA SER A 688 -11.60 12.05 5.13
C SER A 688 -12.28 11.53 6.39
N SER A 689 -13.61 11.64 6.49
CA SER A 689 -14.45 11.24 7.63
C SER A 689 -14.35 9.77 8.04
N TYR A 690 -13.97 8.87 7.12
CA TYR A 690 -14.07 7.42 7.30
C TYR A 690 -12.77 6.69 7.72
N ASN A 691 -11.72 7.40 8.17
CA ASN A 691 -10.49 6.73 8.64
C ASN A 691 -10.55 6.36 10.12
N PHE A 692 -11.25 5.27 10.41
CA PHE A 692 -11.55 4.83 11.78
C PHE A 692 -10.37 4.20 12.53
N GLU A 693 -9.28 3.81 11.85
CA GLU A 693 -8.10 3.18 12.49
C GLU A 693 -7.04 4.23 12.91
N THR A 694 -7.46 5.20 13.71
CA THR A 694 -6.61 6.25 14.28
C THR A 694 -6.71 6.29 15.80
N LYS A 695 -5.79 6.98 16.48
CA LYS A 695 -5.88 7.26 17.92
C LYS A 695 -7.22 7.92 18.30
N TYR A 696 -7.72 8.79 17.41
CA TYR A 696 -9.04 9.43 17.53
C TYR A 696 -10.21 8.45 17.32
N GLY A 697 -10.09 7.49 16.40
CA GLY A 697 -11.08 6.43 16.21
C GLY A 697 -11.24 5.53 17.43
N PHE A 698 -10.12 5.16 18.07
CA PHE A 698 -10.16 4.41 19.33
C PHE A 698 -10.76 5.24 20.48
N GLN A 699 -10.37 6.51 20.59
CA GLN A 699 -10.94 7.44 21.57
C GLN A 699 -12.45 7.64 21.36
N ALA A 700 -12.91 7.82 20.11
CA ALA A 700 -14.31 7.97 19.76
C ALA A 700 -15.13 6.71 20.07
N LEU A 701 -14.60 5.52 19.78
CA LEU A 701 -15.28 4.26 20.15
C LEU A 701 -15.40 4.11 21.68
N ARG A 702 -14.35 4.46 22.43
CA ARG A 702 -14.40 4.46 23.90
C ARG A 702 -15.45 5.46 24.42
N GLU A 703 -15.57 6.62 23.78
CA GLU A 703 -16.56 7.65 24.13
C GLU A 703 -17.99 7.23 23.77
N VAL A 704 -18.20 6.53 22.65
CA VAL A 704 -19.47 5.89 22.28
C VAL A 704 -19.91 4.90 23.36
N PHE A 705 -19.04 3.98 23.78
CA PHE A 705 -19.35 3.05 24.88
C PHE A 705 -19.63 3.79 26.18
N ARG A 706 -18.84 4.82 26.54
CA ARG A 706 -19.04 5.63 27.75
C ARG A 706 -20.40 6.33 27.75
N CYS A 707 -20.82 6.91 26.63
CA CYS A 707 -22.08 7.63 26.51
C CYS A 707 -23.28 6.66 26.58
N ILE A 708 -23.24 5.58 25.79
CA ILE A 708 -24.30 4.57 25.73
C ILE A 708 -24.49 3.87 27.09
N CYS A 709 -23.41 3.41 27.74
CA CYS A 709 -23.52 2.62 28.98
C CYS A 709 -23.92 3.44 30.21
N ASN A 710 -23.80 4.77 30.18
CA ASN A 710 -24.16 5.65 31.31
C ASN A 710 -25.37 6.56 31.03
N ASP A 711 -26.06 6.38 29.89
CA ASP A 711 -27.11 7.27 29.35
C ASP A 711 -26.72 8.77 29.31
N ILE A 712 -25.46 9.05 28.90
CA ILE A 712 -24.93 10.42 28.83
C ILE A 712 -25.00 10.93 27.40
N ALA A 713 -25.51 12.15 27.22
CA ALA A 713 -25.47 12.84 25.92
C ALA A 713 -24.01 13.07 25.48
N MET A 714 -23.70 12.76 24.23
CA MET A 714 -22.35 12.94 23.69
C MET A 714 -22.09 14.42 23.35
N GLU A 715 -20.99 14.96 23.86
CA GLU A 715 -20.56 16.33 23.59
C GLU A 715 -20.33 16.55 22.09
N GLY A 716 -21.02 17.55 21.51
CA GLY A 716 -20.92 17.90 20.10
C GLY A 716 -21.81 17.08 19.14
N LEU A 717 -22.61 16.13 19.63
CA LEU A 717 -23.49 15.29 18.82
C LEU A 717 -24.96 15.76 18.92
N ASP A 718 -25.61 15.97 17.78
CA ASP A 718 -27.04 16.27 17.71
C ASP A 718 -27.87 14.98 17.67
N SER A 719 -28.31 14.52 18.85
CA SER A 719 -29.16 13.33 19.00
C SER A 719 -30.51 13.46 18.29
N ALA A 720 -31.09 14.66 18.23
CA ALA A 720 -32.38 14.91 17.60
C ALA A 720 -32.31 14.68 16.08
N SER A 721 -31.24 15.13 15.43
CA SER A 721 -30.99 14.84 14.01
C SER A 721 -30.91 13.34 13.71
N LEU A 722 -30.37 12.53 14.63
CA LEU A 722 -30.24 11.08 14.46
C LEU A 722 -31.59 10.38 14.64
N ILE A 723 -32.37 10.81 15.65
CA ILE A 723 -33.75 10.36 15.88
C ILE A 723 -34.65 10.66 14.68
N THR A 724 -34.55 11.86 14.08
CA THR A 724 -35.30 12.21 12.86
C THR A 724 -34.89 11.36 11.66
N GLN A 725 -33.61 10.98 11.56
CA GLN A 725 -33.10 10.11 10.49
C GLN A 725 -33.51 8.64 10.66
N PHE A 726 -33.70 8.17 11.90
CA PHE A 726 -34.01 6.77 12.23
C PHE A 726 -35.24 6.71 13.16
N PRO A 727 -36.47 6.75 12.62
CA PRO A 727 -37.71 6.92 13.41
C PRO A 727 -38.01 5.83 14.46
N PHE A 728 -37.35 4.68 14.41
CA PHE A 728 -37.43 3.66 15.48
C PHE A 728 -36.76 4.11 16.79
N LEU A 729 -35.92 5.15 16.75
CA LEU A 729 -35.29 5.77 17.92
C LEU A 729 -36.22 6.82 18.53
N LEU A 730 -37.12 6.42 19.42
CA LEU A 730 -38.15 7.33 19.98
C LEU A 730 -37.61 8.50 20.84
N SER A 731 -36.47 8.33 21.50
CA SER A 731 -35.83 9.32 22.37
C SER A 731 -34.35 9.01 22.55
N GLN A 732 -33.56 9.90 23.18
CA GLN A 732 -32.14 9.64 23.44
C GLN A 732 -31.93 8.43 24.36
N THR A 733 -32.68 8.34 25.47
CA THR A 733 -32.61 7.18 26.38
C THR A 733 -33.08 5.90 25.67
N HIS A 734 -34.13 5.96 24.83
CA HIS A 734 -34.56 4.81 24.03
C HIS A 734 -33.45 4.37 23.05
N MET A 735 -32.77 5.33 22.39
CA MET A 735 -31.64 5.06 21.51
C MET A 735 -30.48 4.38 22.25
N HIS A 736 -30.11 4.84 23.45
CA HIS A 736 -29.07 4.18 24.23
C HIS A 736 -29.48 2.78 24.68
N VAL A 737 -30.74 2.56 25.09
CA VAL A 737 -31.27 1.22 25.41
C VAL A 737 -31.23 0.28 24.19
N MET A 738 -31.63 0.76 23.01
CA MET A 738 -31.53 0.00 21.76
C MET A 738 -30.07 -0.33 21.42
N PHE A 739 -29.17 0.65 21.49
CA PHE A 739 -27.74 0.41 21.23
C PHE A 739 -27.09 -0.54 22.25
N ILE A 740 -27.50 -0.53 23.52
CA ILE A 740 -27.06 -1.55 24.50
C ILE A 740 -27.50 -2.95 24.04
N GLN A 741 -28.74 -3.10 23.56
CA GLN A 741 -29.25 -4.38 23.09
C GLN A 741 -28.54 -4.84 21.81
N ASP A 742 -28.33 -3.94 20.85
CA ASP A 742 -27.54 -4.19 19.63
C ASP A 742 -26.11 -4.66 19.99
N LEU A 743 -25.45 -3.96 20.93
CA LEU A 743 -24.10 -4.31 21.39
C LEU A 743 -24.06 -5.68 22.10
N ARG A 744 -25.13 -6.11 22.79
CA ARG A 744 -25.25 -7.47 23.34
C ARG A 744 -25.34 -8.53 22.24
N CYS A 745 -26.22 -8.33 21.26
CA CYS A 745 -26.38 -9.23 20.10
C CYS A 745 -25.06 -9.47 19.35
N ILE A 746 -24.19 -8.46 19.27
CA ILE A 746 -22.87 -8.59 18.61
C ILE A 746 -21.70 -8.84 19.57
N GLY A 747 -21.96 -9.18 20.84
CA GLY A 747 -20.94 -9.57 21.81
C GLY A 747 -19.94 -8.47 22.16
N LEU A 748 -20.40 -7.22 22.21
CA LEU A 748 -19.66 -6.02 22.60
C LEU A 748 -20.23 -5.33 23.85
N TYR A 749 -21.14 -6.01 24.55
CA TYR A 749 -21.65 -5.61 25.85
C TYR A 749 -21.52 -6.77 26.86
N PRO A 750 -20.98 -6.54 28.07
CA PRO A 750 -20.34 -5.30 28.51
C PRO A 750 -19.12 -4.94 27.65
N PRO A 751 -18.73 -3.66 27.53
CA PRO A 751 -17.64 -3.25 26.66
C PRO A 751 -16.32 -3.95 27.02
N PRO A 752 -15.66 -4.67 26.11
CA PRO A 752 -14.43 -5.38 26.43
C PRO A 752 -13.28 -4.38 26.66
N THR A 753 -12.42 -4.68 27.65
CA THR A 753 -11.31 -3.83 28.11
C THR A 753 -10.39 -3.35 26.99
N GLN A 754 -10.25 -4.13 25.92
CA GLN A 754 -9.51 -3.76 24.70
C GLN A 754 -10.37 -3.91 23.42
N CYS A 755 -11.49 -3.18 23.34
CA CYS A 755 -12.25 -3.11 22.09
C CYS A 755 -11.50 -2.31 21.01
N SER A 756 -11.02 -2.98 19.96
CA SER A 756 -10.51 -2.28 18.77
C SER A 756 -11.64 -1.89 17.82
N VAL A 757 -11.49 -0.75 17.14
CA VAL A 757 -12.40 -0.27 16.09
C VAL A 757 -12.61 -1.30 14.97
N LYS A 758 -11.59 -2.13 14.70
CA LYS A 758 -11.70 -3.25 13.77
C LYS A 758 -12.68 -4.32 14.26
N ILE A 759 -12.71 -4.64 15.55
CA ILE A 759 -13.67 -5.59 16.11
C ILE A 759 -15.09 -5.01 16.02
N PHE A 760 -15.28 -3.76 16.46
CA PHE A 760 -16.58 -3.07 16.37
C PHE A 760 -17.18 -3.09 14.96
N LEU A 761 -16.43 -2.64 13.96
CA LEU A 761 -16.91 -2.56 12.57
C LEU A 761 -17.09 -3.94 11.91
N ASN A 762 -16.36 -4.97 12.35
CA ASN A 762 -16.59 -6.35 11.89
C ASN A 762 -17.81 -7.01 12.54
N ARG A 763 -18.22 -6.52 13.72
CA ARG A 763 -19.35 -7.02 14.50
C ARG A 763 -20.67 -6.41 14.10
N ILE A 764 -20.68 -5.11 13.77
CA ILE A 764 -21.89 -4.39 13.39
C ILE A 764 -22.60 -4.98 12.16
N LEU A 765 -21.91 -5.79 11.36
CA LEU A 765 -22.48 -6.64 10.29
C LEU A 765 -23.51 -7.67 10.79
N GLY A 766 -23.55 -7.99 12.08
CA GLY A 766 -24.56 -8.88 12.69
C GLY A 766 -25.84 -8.19 13.14
N LEU A 767 -26.04 -6.92 12.80
CA LEU A 767 -27.25 -6.15 13.13
C LEU A 767 -28.15 -5.97 11.90
N PRO A 768 -29.46 -5.74 12.09
CA PRO A 768 -30.34 -5.32 11.01
C PRO A 768 -29.80 -4.07 10.30
N PRO A 769 -29.99 -3.90 8.97
CA PRO A 769 -29.44 -2.76 8.22
C PRO A 769 -29.78 -1.38 8.84
N GLN A 770 -31.01 -1.21 9.34
CA GLN A 770 -31.44 0.05 9.97
C GLN A 770 -30.72 0.32 11.31
N HIS A 771 -30.59 -0.69 12.17
CA HIS A 771 -29.89 -0.60 13.45
C HIS A 771 -28.38 -0.37 13.26
N GLN A 772 -27.79 -1.12 12.34
CA GLN A 772 -26.41 -0.96 11.91
C GLN A 772 -26.13 0.47 11.44
N ASN A 773 -26.99 1.01 10.57
CA ASN A 773 -26.83 2.37 10.06
C ASN A 773 -26.96 3.42 11.16
N ALA A 774 -27.92 3.28 12.07
CA ALA A 774 -28.08 4.17 13.23
C ALA A 774 -26.84 4.18 14.15
N LEU A 775 -26.39 3.01 14.57
CA LEU A 775 -25.23 2.87 15.48
C LEU A 775 -23.91 3.28 14.79
N PHE A 776 -23.76 2.99 13.50
CA PHE A 776 -22.61 3.45 12.72
C PHE A 776 -22.59 4.97 12.58
N THR A 777 -23.70 5.61 12.19
CA THR A 777 -23.80 7.07 12.10
C THR A 777 -23.57 7.76 13.45
N TYR A 778 -23.98 7.15 14.57
CA TYR A 778 -23.65 7.65 15.91
C TYR A 778 -22.13 7.64 16.16
N PHE A 779 -21.44 6.54 15.82
CA PHE A 779 -19.98 6.45 15.91
C PHE A 779 -19.24 7.41 14.94
N GLU A 780 -19.75 7.64 13.73
CA GLU A 780 -19.17 8.62 12.81
C GLU A 780 -19.27 10.04 13.35
N LYS A 781 -20.43 10.44 13.89
CA LYS A 781 -20.61 11.74 14.56
C LYS A 781 -19.68 11.86 15.78
N ALA A 782 -19.51 10.78 16.56
CA ALA A 782 -18.56 10.72 17.68
C ALA A 782 -17.10 10.96 17.22
N LEU A 783 -16.68 10.33 16.13
CA LEU A 783 -15.34 10.52 15.58
C LEU A 783 -15.12 11.95 15.10
N GLN A 784 -16.12 12.54 14.43
CA GLN A 784 -16.06 13.95 14.01
C GLN A 784 -15.89 14.88 15.22
N ALA A 785 -16.66 14.68 16.30
CA ALA A 785 -16.53 15.47 17.53
C ALA A 785 -15.14 15.32 18.18
N VAL A 786 -14.61 14.09 18.30
CA VAL A 786 -13.27 13.85 18.85
C VAL A 786 -12.16 14.46 18.00
N ILE A 787 -12.25 14.37 16.67
CA ILE A 787 -11.30 15.00 15.74
C ILE A 787 -11.36 16.53 15.87
N GLN A 788 -12.56 17.11 15.91
CA GLN A 788 -12.75 18.56 16.08
C GLN A 788 -12.16 19.04 17.41
N LYS A 789 -12.43 18.35 18.52
CA LYS A 789 -11.87 18.65 19.85
C LYS A 789 -10.34 18.58 19.86
N ALA A 790 -9.76 17.51 19.31
CA ALA A 790 -8.30 17.41 19.16
C ALA A 790 -7.72 18.54 18.30
N THR A 791 -8.43 18.97 17.26
CA THR A 791 -8.00 20.04 16.34
C THR A 791 -8.02 21.39 17.04
N GLN A 792 -9.07 21.67 17.82
CA GLN A 792 -9.20 22.87 18.66
C GLN A 792 -8.12 22.93 19.76
N GLU A 793 -7.75 21.78 20.34
CA GLU A 793 -6.70 21.67 21.35
C GLU A 793 -5.27 21.76 20.77
N GLY A 794 -5.10 21.82 19.44
CA GLY A 794 -3.79 21.74 18.79
C GLY A 794 -3.09 20.38 18.97
N LYS A 795 -3.84 19.35 19.39
CA LYS A 795 -3.40 17.96 19.58
C LYS A 795 -3.81 17.07 18.40
N TYR A 796 -4.45 17.63 17.37
CA TYR A 796 -4.71 16.92 16.12
C TYR A 796 -3.42 16.83 15.31
N ASP A 797 -2.90 15.63 15.28
CA ASP A 797 -1.65 15.27 14.64
C ASP A 797 -1.98 14.77 13.24
N GLU A 798 -2.00 15.70 12.27
CA GLU A 798 -2.05 15.37 10.83
C GLU A 798 -0.71 14.77 10.35
N GLY A 799 0.31 14.68 11.21
CA GLY A 799 1.63 14.16 10.91
C GLY A 799 2.60 15.18 10.30
N TYR A 800 2.12 16.37 9.93
CA TYR A 800 2.90 17.53 9.47
C TYR A 800 2.22 18.83 9.91
N ASP A 801 2.99 19.88 10.17
CA ASP A 801 2.46 21.24 10.25
C ASP A 801 2.57 21.88 8.85
N ASP A 802 1.46 21.91 8.11
CA ASP A 802 1.32 22.88 7.01
C ASP A 802 1.42 24.28 7.63
N ILE A 803 2.45 25.06 7.29
CA ILE A 803 2.53 26.44 7.74
C ILE A 803 1.47 27.24 6.98
N LYS A 804 0.31 27.43 7.63
CA LYS A 804 -0.83 28.19 7.12
C LYS A 804 -0.48 29.67 7.00
N GLY A 805 0.14 30.02 5.88
CA GLY A 805 0.37 31.38 5.40
C GLY A 805 0.13 31.42 3.89
N ARG A 806 -0.22 32.58 3.35
CA ARG A 806 -0.76 32.66 1.98
C ARG A 806 0.31 32.42 0.92
N LYS A 807 1.50 32.98 1.12
CA LYS A 807 2.61 32.95 0.15
C LYS A 807 3.94 33.00 0.92
N GLY A 808 4.76 31.95 0.82
CA GLY A 808 6.12 31.94 1.32
C GLY A 808 7.09 32.59 0.33
N GLN A 809 8.07 33.33 0.83
CA GLN A 809 9.15 33.91 0.05
C GLN A 809 10.49 33.35 0.52
N LEU A 810 11.21 32.66 -0.36
CA LEU A 810 12.59 32.27 -0.12
C LEU A 810 13.46 33.54 -0.16
N LYS A 811 14.11 33.89 0.95
CA LYS A 811 14.96 35.09 1.05
C LYS A 811 16.42 34.79 0.78
N ASN A 812 16.90 33.68 1.34
CA ASN A 812 18.25 33.20 1.15
C ASN A 812 18.26 31.67 1.19
N SER A 813 19.21 31.05 0.50
CA SER A 813 19.45 29.62 0.49
C SER A 813 20.95 29.36 0.51
N THR A 814 21.45 28.78 1.61
CA THR A 814 22.86 28.51 1.84
C THR A 814 23.10 27.00 1.87
N GLN A 815 24.08 26.51 1.12
CA GLN A 815 24.47 25.12 1.20
C GLN A 815 25.37 24.89 2.43
N LEU A 816 24.87 24.18 3.45
CA LEU A 816 25.62 23.92 4.69
C LEU A 816 26.63 22.77 4.54
N SER A 817 26.35 21.83 3.64
CA SER A 817 27.25 20.72 3.27
C SER A 817 26.91 20.21 1.86
N GLN A 818 27.69 19.27 1.32
CA GLN A 818 27.40 18.61 0.03
C GLN A 818 25.96 18.06 -0.06
N THR A 819 25.34 17.72 1.07
CA THR A 819 24.04 17.05 1.11
C THR A 819 22.96 17.78 1.92
N VAL A 820 23.29 18.89 2.60
CA VAL A 820 22.36 19.63 3.47
C VAL A 820 22.32 21.10 3.08
N GLN A 821 21.11 21.61 2.86
CA GLN A 821 20.84 22.98 2.46
C GLN A 821 19.95 23.67 3.51
N HIS A 822 20.28 24.92 3.82
CA HIS A 822 19.52 25.79 4.70
C HIS A 822 18.79 26.85 3.87
N SER A 823 17.50 27.01 4.12
CA SER A 823 16.62 27.97 3.45
C SER A 823 16.02 28.91 4.48
N HIS A 824 16.30 30.22 4.36
CA HIS A 824 15.59 31.26 5.11
C HIS A 824 14.31 31.61 4.32
N ILE A 825 13.16 31.32 4.92
CA ILE A 825 11.86 31.56 4.29
C ILE A 825 11.06 32.52 5.16
N GLU A 826 10.54 33.58 4.55
CA GLU A 826 9.60 34.51 5.19
C GLU A 826 8.18 34.19 4.71
N VAL A 827 7.25 34.00 5.63
CA VAL A 827 5.86 33.66 5.34
C VAL A 827 4.95 34.79 5.81
N ASP A 828 4.18 35.36 4.88
CA ASP A 828 3.08 36.26 5.22
C ASP A 828 1.81 35.45 5.52
N ARG A 829 1.35 35.52 6.77
CA ARG A 829 0.10 34.90 7.23
C ARG A 829 -1.03 35.90 7.44
N GLY A 830 -0.83 37.15 7.02
CA GLY A 830 -1.84 38.20 7.12
C GLY A 830 -2.97 38.01 6.12
N ILE A 831 -4.06 38.74 6.38
CA ILE A 831 -5.20 38.85 5.48
C ILE A 831 -5.52 40.33 5.32
N SER A 832 -5.39 40.87 4.10
CA SER A 832 -5.75 42.26 3.82
C SER A 832 -7.26 42.49 3.99
N PHE A 833 -7.68 43.75 4.02
CA PHE A 833 -9.09 44.07 4.21
C PHE A 833 -9.93 43.66 2.98
N GLU A 834 -9.38 43.88 1.80
CA GLU A 834 -9.93 43.48 0.49
C GLU A 834 -10.15 41.96 0.42
N GLU A 835 -9.16 41.18 0.86
CA GLU A 835 -9.28 39.71 0.91
C GLU A 835 -10.25 39.24 2.00
N ALA A 836 -10.41 39.99 3.11
CA ALA A 836 -11.43 39.70 4.12
C ALA A 836 -12.85 39.94 3.59
N LEU A 837 -13.06 40.98 2.77
CA LEU A 837 -14.31 41.20 2.04
C LEU A 837 -14.60 40.07 1.03
N SER A 838 -13.58 39.63 0.29
CA SER A 838 -13.72 38.50 -0.64
C SER A 838 -14.08 37.19 0.08
N ILE A 839 -13.47 36.92 1.25
CA ILE A 839 -13.87 35.81 2.13
C ILE A 839 -15.33 35.98 2.56
N GLN A 840 -15.72 37.15 3.06
CA GLN A 840 -17.09 37.42 3.50
C GLN A 840 -18.12 37.14 2.39
N ALA A 841 -17.84 37.56 1.15
CA ALA A 841 -18.72 37.36 0.00
C ALA A 841 -18.80 35.90 -0.45
N SER A 842 -17.65 35.21 -0.54
CA SER A 842 -17.57 33.83 -1.05
C SER A 842 -18.24 32.79 -0.13
N VAL A 843 -18.16 32.97 1.20
CA VAL A 843 -18.75 32.03 2.17
C VAL A 843 -20.20 32.35 2.55
N ALA A 844 -20.76 33.46 2.05
CA ALA A 844 -22.06 33.99 2.49
C ALA A 844 -23.27 33.05 2.30
N LYS A 845 -23.14 32.02 1.44
CA LYS A 845 -24.18 31.00 1.25
C LYS A 845 -24.27 30.02 2.42
N ASP A 846 -23.13 29.64 2.98
CA ASP A 846 -23.01 28.54 3.95
C ASP A 846 -22.61 29.02 5.37
N TYR A 847 -22.17 30.28 5.49
CA TYR A 847 -21.69 30.89 6.72
C TYR A 847 -22.20 32.33 6.88
N LYS A 848 -22.66 32.65 8.08
CA LYS A 848 -22.87 34.02 8.53
C LYS A 848 -21.51 34.63 8.89
N ALA A 849 -21.05 35.53 8.02
CA ALA A 849 -19.73 36.15 8.06
C ALA A 849 -19.83 37.64 8.49
N GLU A 850 -19.34 37.98 9.68
CA GLU A 850 -19.54 39.30 10.31
C GLU A 850 -18.24 39.87 10.92
N PHE A 851 -18.04 41.19 10.82
CA PHE A 851 -16.87 41.88 11.40
C PHE A 851 -17.11 42.27 12.86
N TYR A 852 -16.04 42.22 13.65
CA TYR A 852 -16.02 42.50 15.08
C TYR A 852 -14.78 43.32 15.47
N ILE A 853 -14.94 44.16 16.49
CA ILE A 853 -13.88 44.91 17.19
C ILE A 853 -13.87 44.50 18.67
N SER A 854 -12.71 44.47 19.32
CA SER A 854 -12.66 44.23 20.77
C SER A 854 -13.26 45.40 21.56
N ASP A 855 -13.89 45.11 22.69
CA ASP A 855 -14.57 46.15 23.50
C ASP A 855 -13.56 47.01 24.29
N MET A 856 -12.41 46.42 24.63
CA MET A 856 -11.28 47.09 25.26
C MET A 856 -10.07 47.11 24.31
N LYS A 857 -9.18 48.09 24.51
CA LYS A 857 -7.84 48.11 23.91
C LYS A 857 -6.94 47.08 24.57
N TYR A 858 -6.35 46.19 23.78
CA TYR A 858 -5.31 45.26 24.22
C TYR A 858 -3.94 45.86 23.91
N PHE A 859 -3.16 46.14 24.96
CA PHE A 859 -1.84 46.78 24.88
C PHE A 859 -1.83 48.11 24.10
N GLY A 860 -2.92 48.88 24.17
CA GLY A 860 -3.03 50.23 23.59
C GLY A 860 -3.82 50.32 22.27
N GLU A 861 -4.11 49.21 21.61
CA GLU A 861 -4.88 49.17 20.35
C GLU A 861 -6.09 48.23 20.43
N TYR A 862 -7.10 48.49 19.62
CA TYR A 862 -8.25 47.59 19.47
C TYR A 862 -7.91 46.43 18.54
N LEU A 863 -8.46 45.24 18.78
CA LEU A 863 -8.31 44.07 17.91
C LEU A 863 -9.51 43.96 16.96
N TYR A 864 -9.26 43.57 15.71
CA TYR A 864 -10.27 43.41 14.66
C TYR A 864 -10.27 41.98 14.13
N MET A 865 -11.45 41.47 13.77
CA MET A 865 -11.62 40.12 13.22
C MET A 865 -12.93 39.95 12.45
N LEU A 866 -12.93 39.03 11.50
CA LEU A 866 -14.10 38.56 10.74
C LEU A 866 -14.44 37.17 11.27
N MET A 867 -15.63 37.01 11.83
CA MET A 867 -16.10 35.73 12.39
C MET A 867 -17.01 35.06 11.38
N LEU A 868 -16.71 33.81 11.03
CA LEU A 868 -17.51 32.97 10.14
C LEU A 868 -18.25 31.95 11.02
N THR A 869 -19.59 31.96 10.99
CA THR A 869 -20.42 31.10 11.86
C THR A 869 -21.47 30.36 11.04
N ASN A 870 -21.62 29.05 11.28
CA ASN A 870 -22.76 28.28 10.78
C ASN A 870 -23.24 27.30 11.87
N PRO A 871 -24.32 26.52 11.65
CA PRO A 871 -24.88 25.63 12.67
C PRO A 871 -23.92 24.53 13.18
N ARG A 872 -22.88 24.18 12.40
CA ARG A 872 -21.98 23.05 12.64
C ARG A 872 -20.54 23.46 12.96
N SER A 873 -20.12 24.68 12.67
CA SER A 873 -18.74 25.14 12.84
C SER A 873 -18.65 26.66 12.99
N TYR A 874 -17.51 27.12 13.51
CA TYR A 874 -17.11 28.53 13.40
C TYR A 874 -15.60 28.67 13.21
N SER A 875 -15.21 29.79 12.61
CA SER A 875 -13.80 30.17 12.46
C SER A 875 -13.67 31.69 12.54
N ILE A 876 -12.45 32.13 12.82
CA ILE A 876 -12.12 33.55 13.04
C ILE A 876 -10.96 33.91 12.11
N VAL A 877 -11.12 35.00 11.38
CA VAL A 877 -10.16 35.55 10.44
C VAL A 877 -9.60 36.83 11.04
N ARG A 878 -8.27 36.95 11.13
CA ARG A 878 -7.58 38.13 11.70
C ARG A 878 -6.59 38.75 10.70
N PRO A 879 -6.40 40.08 10.74
CA PRO A 879 -5.46 40.79 9.86
C PRO A 879 -4.01 40.28 9.98
N ASN A 880 -3.56 39.91 11.19
CA ASN A 880 -2.17 39.58 11.48
C ASN A 880 -1.84 38.07 11.52
N THR A 881 -2.84 37.20 11.72
CA THR A 881 -2.63 35.75 11.87
C THR A 881 -3.47 34.89 10.93
N GLY A 882 -4.33 35.51 10.11
CA GLY A 882 -5.19 34.81 9.18
C GLY A 882 -6.27 33.98 9.87
N TYR A 883 -6.59 32.82 9.30
CA TYR A 883 -7.59 31.89 9.84
C TYR A 883 -7.13 31.26 11.16
N MET A 884 -8.03 31.29 12.15
CA MET A 884 -7.91 30.66 13.44
C MET A 884 -9.20 29.89 13.75
N TYR A 885 -9.04 28.67 14.24
CA TYR A 885 -10.14 27.81 14.68
C TYR A 885 -10.12 27.75 16.21
N PHE A 886 -11.30 27.75 16.82
CA PHE A 886 -11.48 27.79 18.27
C PHE A 886 -12.65 26.84 18.65
N ASP A 887 -12.84 26.57 19.95
CA ASP A 887 -13.93 25.72 20.48
C ASP A 887 -15.23 26.50 20.70
N ARG A 888 -16.39 25.92 20.35
CA ARG A 888 -17.72 26.57 20.37
C ARG A 888 -18.08 27.12 21.75
N SER A 889 -17.57 26.50 22.83
CA SER A 889 -17.66 27.01 24.20
C SER A 889 -17.23 28.47 24.32
N LYS A 890 -16.20 28.88 23.58
CA LYS A 890 -15.61 30.23 23.60
C LYS A 890 -16.35 31.26 22.74
N ILE A 891 -17.46 30.89 22.09
CA ILE A 891 -18.27 31.88 21.34
C ILE A 891 -18.94 32.87 22.31
N ALA A 892 -19.36 32.42 23.49
CA ALA A 892 -19.88 33.31 24.55
C ALA A 892 -18.78 34.30 24.99
N ASP A 893 -17.66 33.77 25.48
CA ASP A 893 -16.44 34.50 25.81
C ASP A 893 -15.97 35.53 24.77
N MET A 894 -16.19 35.27 23.49
CA MET A 894 -15.80 36.17 22.39
C MET A 894 -16.89 37.21 22.09
N ARG A 895 -18.18 36.90 22.29
CA ARG A 895 -19.26 37.89 22.20
C ARG A 895 -19.23 38.88 23.37
N ASP A 896 -18.78 38.42 24.54
CA ASP A 896 -18.64 39.24 25.75
C ASP A 896 -17.38 40.15 25.75
N LYS A 897 -16.54 40.04 24.71
CA LYS A 897 -15.27 40.79 24.57
C LYS A 897 -15.13 41.51 23.22
N TYR A 898 -16.08 41.31 22.30
CA TYR A 898 -16.05 41.88 20.96
C TYR A 898 -17.45 42.29 20.46
N THR A 899 -17.62 43.59 20.21
CA THR A 899 -18.79 44.19 19.56
C THR A 899 -18.77 44.00 18.03
N LYS A 900 -19.92 43.64 17.45
CA LYS A 900 -20.14 43.55 16.00
C LYS A 900 -20.11 44.95 15.36
N ILE A 901 -19.45 45.07 14.20
CA ILE A 901 -19.36 46.33 13.43
C ILE A 901 -19.60 46.10 11.92
N SER A 902 -19.87 47.17 11.17
CA SER A 902 -19.90 47.13 9.70
C SER A 902 -18.49 47.01 9.13
N ALA A 903 -18.37 46.51 7.90
CA ALA A 903 -17.09 46.39 7.22
C ALA A 903 -16.37 47.76 7.09
N GLU A 904 -17.11 48.82 6.73
CA GLU A 904 -16.62 50.21 6.65
C GLU A 904 -15.96 50.68 7.97
N LYS A 905 -16.55 50.32 9.12
CA LYS A 905 -16.01 50.63 10.46
C LYS A 905 -14.79 49.76 10.80
N ALA A 906 -14.70 48.56 10.23
CA ALA A 906 -13.58 47.65 10.44
C ALA A 906 -12.34 48.07 9.62
N GLU A 907 -12.53 48.59 8.41
CA GLU A 907 -11.47 48.85 7.42
C GLU A 907 -10.23 49.53 8.01
N LYS A 908 -10.41 50.73 8.59
CA LYS A 908 -9.29 51.57 9.06
C LYS A 908 -8.47 50.89 10.16
N GLY A 909 -9.14 50.12 11.03
CA GLY A 909 -8.50 49.34 12.08
C GLY A 909 -7.84 48.07 11.58
N TRP A 910 -8.50 47.38 10.65
CA TRP A 910 -8.00 46.17 9.99
C TRP A 910 -6.71 46.46 9.22
N ARG A 911 -6.72 47.46 8.33
CA ARG A 911 -5.53 47.93 7.60
C ARG A 911 -4.41 48.29 8.57
N ARG A 912 -4.71 49.08 9.62
CA ARG A 912 -3.71 49.45 10.64
C ARG A 912 -3.04 48.22 11.26
N ILE A 913 -3.79 47.24 11.77
CA ILE A 913 -3.17 46.03 12.34
C ILE A 913 -2.41 45.27 11.26
N PHE A 914 -2.99 45.08 10.07
CA PHE A 914 -2.36 44.36 8.97
C PHE A 914 -0.97 44.95 8.64
N ASP A 915 -0.87 46.27 8.49
CA ASP A 915 0.40 46.94 8.17
C ASP A 915 1.38 46.92 9.34
N SER A 916 0.93 47.29 10.54
CA SER A 916 1.81 47.43 11.70
C SER A 916 2.29 46.10 12.29
N SER A 917 1.49 45.03 12.18
CA SER A 917 1.88 43.68 12.59
C SER A 917 2.94 43.03 11.69
N LYS A 918 3.24 43.61 10.52
CA LYS A 918 4.35 43.18 9.65
C LYS A 918 5.68 43.12 10.41
N GLU A 919 5.95 44.12 11.23
CA GLU A 919 7.25 44.31 11.90
C GLU A 919 7.14 44.40 13.44
N ARG A 920 5.92 44.42 14.00
CA ARG A 920 5.68 44.58 15.44
C ARG A 920 4.78 43.47 16.00
N CYS A 921 5.10 43.03 17.21
CA CYS A 921 4.28 42.07 17.94
C CYS A 921 2.94 42.68 18.39
N VAL A 922 1.95 41.83 18.65
CA VAL A 922 0.59 42.25 19.09
C VAL A 922 0.57 42.87 20.50
N HIS A 923 1.69 42.81 21.23
CA HIS A 923 1.84 43.43 22.55
C HIS A 923 2.23 44.91 22.49
N TRP A 924 2.45 45.49 21.30
CA TRP A 924 2.73 46.90 21.07
C TRP A 924 3.77 47.49 22.06
N THR A 925 3.43 48.56 22.77
CA THR A 925 4.27 49.22 23.78
C THR A 925 4.35 48.46 25.11
N GLY A 926 3.46 47.49 25.36
CA GLY A 926 3.46 46.64 26.56
C GLY A 926 4.32 45.38 26.44
N CYS A 927 5.13 45.25 25.39
CA CYS A 927 5.91 44.05 25.13
C CYS A 927 7.10 43.88 26.09
N LYS A 928 6.97 43.04 27.12
CA LYS A 928 8.05 42.71 28.07
C LYS A 928 9.30 42.09 27.42
N THR A 929 9.18 41.47 26.25
CA THR A 929 10.29 40.88 25.49
C THR A 929 10.86 41.79 24.40
N GLY A 930 10.35 43.02 24.25
CA GLY A 930 10.89 44.01 23.34
C GLY A 930 11.00 43.55 21.87
N ALA A 931 12.09 43.92 21.21
CA ALA A 931 12.30 43.74 19.77
C ALA A 931 12.52 42.28 19.30
N THR A 932 12.75 41.33 20.22
CA THR A 932 12.85 39.90 19.89
C THR A 932 11.50 39.19 19.90
N CYS A 933 10.44 39.84 20.39
CA CYS A 933 9.10 39.27 20.39
C CYS A 933 8.59 39.05 18.96
N ARG A 934 8.06 37.85 18.68
CA ARG A 934 7.39 37.50 17.40
C ARG A 934 5.89 37.20 17.58
N VAL A 935 5.36 37.34 18.79
CA VAL A 935 3.97 36.97 19.12
C VAL A 935 2.99 37.86 18.34
N GLY A 936 2.14 37.22 17.53
CA GLY A 936 1.14 37.91 16.71
C GLY A 936 1.70 38.74 15.55
N MET A 937 2.97 38.58 15.17
CA MET A 937 3.52 39.20 13.96
C MET A 937 2.98 38.54 12.68
N ARG A 938 2.82 39.35 11.62
CA ARG A 938 2.31 38.93 10.31
C ARG A 938 3.36 38.21 9.47
N MET A 939 4.59 38.73 9.49
CA MET A 939 5.74 38.09 8.86
C MET A 939 6.36 37.10 9.85
N MET A 940 6.34 35.82 9.50
CA MET A 940 7.02 34.76 10.25
C MET A 940 8.27 34.32 9.49
N GLN A 941 9.40 34.23 10.19
CA GLN A 941 10.66 33.74 9.64
C GLN A 941 10.88 32.29 10.05
N TYR A 942 11.22 31.45 9.08
CA TYR A 942 11.50 30.03 9.24
C TYR A 942 12.88 29.70 8.69
N GLN A 943 13.63 28.87 9.42
CA GLN A 943 14.94 28.39 8.98
C GLN A 943 14.82 26.90 8.69
N ILE A 944 14.68 26.55 7.42
CA ILE A 944 14.35 25.20 6.99
C ILE A 944 15.61 24.48 6.52
N LEU A 945 15.89 23.31 7.11
CA LEU A 945 16.90 22.37 6.66
C LEU A 945 16.27 21.39 5.65
N THR A 946 16.90 21.27 4.50
CA THR A 946 16.49 20.42 3.37
C THR A 946 17.65 19.53 2.92
N GLY A 947 17.35 18.47 2.17
CA GLY A 947 18.32 17.46 1.76
C GLY A 947 18.47 16.33 2.77
N SER A 948 19.71 15.91 3.00
CA SER A 948 20.06 14.71 3.77
C SER A 948 20.11 15.00 5.28
N VAL A 949 18.93 15.16 5.88
CA VAL A 949 18.76 15.59 7.28
C VAL A 949 18.76 14.40 8.24
N LEU A 950 18.33 13.20 7.83
CA LEU A 950 18.29 12.03 8.73
C LEU A 950 19.67 11.55 9.22
N PRO A 951 20.74 11.51 8.39
CA PRO A 951 22.08 11.10 8.84
C PRO A 951 22.74 12.05 9.83
N ILE A 952 22.18 13.24 10.02
CA ILE A 952 22.66 14.23 11.00
C ILE A 952 21.67 14.43 12.16
N TRP A 953 20.61 13.61 12.24
CA TRP A 953 19.52 13.82 13.21
C TRP A 953 20.01 13.87 14.67
N LYS A 954 20.88 12.93 15.07
CA LYS A 954 21.47 12.93 16.41
C LYS A 954 22.38 14.13 16.67
N LEU A 955 23.03 14.70 15.65
CA LEU A 955 23.78 15.95 15.79
C LEU A 955 22.82 17.11 16.10
N LEU A 956 21.70 17.21 15.37
CA LEU A 956 20.68 18.25 15.58
C LEU A 956 20.07 18.17 16.99
N GLU A 957 19.75 16.96 17.45
CA GLU A 957 19.27 16.73 18.82
C GLU A 957 20.34 17.07 19.88
N THR A 958 21.62 16.77 19.61
CA THR A 958 22.74 17.13 20.51
C THR A 958 22.91 18.65 20.62
N LEU A 959 22.90 19.38 19.49
CA LEU A 959 23.03 20.85 19.47
C LEU A 959 21.88 21.55 20.22
N ILE A 960 20.65 21.04 20.09
CA ILE A 960 19.49 21.54 20.83
C ILE A 960 19.62 21.23 22.33
N ALA A 961 19.98 19.99 22.70
CA ALA A 961 20.13 19.59 24.09
C ALA A 961 21.24 20.36 24.84
N MET A 962 22.28 20.80 24.13
CA MET A 962 23.35 21.64 24.67
C MET A 962 22.94 23.12 24.87
N THR A 963 21.77 23.55 24.38
CA THR A 963 21.38 24.97 24.38
C THR A 963 20.24 25.24 25.37
N PRO A 964 20.49 25.90 26.52
CA PRO A 964 19.43 26.24 27.46
C PRO A 964 18.39 27.19 26.84
N ASN A 965 17.13 27.02 27.24
CA ASN A 965 15.92 27.68 26.74
C ASN A 965 15.36 27.22 25.39
N ILE A 966 16.01 26.29 24.66
CA ILE A 966 15.44 25.71 23.43
C ILE A 966 14.73 24.40 23.76
N SER A 967 13.41 24.34 23.52
CA SER A 967 12.63 23.11 23.72
C SER A 967 12.89 22.10 22.61
N SER A 968 13.06 20.83 22.97
CA SER A 968 13.16 19.68 22.05
C SER A 968 11.93 19.52 21.13
N THR A 969 10.82 20.19 21.44
CA THR A 969 9.58 20.23 20.63
C THR A 969 9.69 21.11 19.37
N GLN A 970 10.81 21.82 19.16
CA GLN A 970 11.02 22.69 18.00
C GLN A 970 11.45 21.96 16.71
N LEU A 971 11.95 20.71 16.80
CA LEU A 971 12.25 19.88 15.62
C LEU A 971 10.95 19.40 14.95
N ARG A 972 10.37 20.27 14.12
CA ARG A 972 9.15 19.98 13.34
C ARG A 972 9.43 20.00 11.85
N ILE A 973 8.90 19.00 11.17
CA ILE A 973 8.90 18.95 9.71
C ILE A 973 7.73 19.78 9.22
N VAL A 974 8.01 20.71 8.31
CA VAL A 974 7.06 21.72 7.84
C VAL A 974 7.03 21.74 6.32
N ARG A 975 5.85 22.03 5.79
CA ARG A 975 5.62 22.26 4.36
C ARG A 975 5.33 23.75 4.14
N ILE A 976 5.96 24.38 3.15
CA ILE A 976 5.77 25.79 2.81
C ILE A 976 5.66 25.95 1.28
N ALA A 977 4.56 26.54 0.81
CA ALA A 977 4.42 26.95 -0.59
C ALA A 977 5.21 28.25 -0.85
N LEU A 978 6.00 28.27 -1.92
CA LEU A 978 6.78 29.42 -2.36
C LEU A 978 6.14 30.11 -3.56
N THR A 979 6.28 31.44 -3.63
CA THR A 979 5.73 32.25 -4.74
C THR A 979 6.74 33.12 -5.47
N ASN A 980 7.99 33.15 -5.02
CA ASN A 980 9.07 33.92 -5.64
C ASN A 980 10.16 33.04 -6.28
N HIS A 981 9.90 31.74 -6.48
CA HIS A 981 10.86 30.81 -7.07
C HIS A 981 10.31 30.19 -8.37
N PRO A 982 11.02 30.28 -9.52
CA PRO A 982 10.47 29.94 -10.83
C PRO A 982 10.22 28.43 -11.04
N THR A 983 10.89 27.57 -10.28
CA THR A 983 10.88 26.11 -10.46
C THR A 983 10.50 25.31 -9.22
N LEU A 984 10.36 25.95 -8.05
CA LEU A 984 10.28 25.27 -6.76
C LEU A 984 9.12 25.88 -5.97
N THR A 985 7.92 25.37 -6.25
CA THR A 985 6.65 25.90 -5.73
C THR A 985 6.35 25.49 -4.30
N LYS A 986 7.05 24.48 -3.76
CA LYS A 986 6.90 23.98 -2.38
C LYS A 986 8.24 23.52 -1.83
N ILE A 987 8.53 23.87 -0.58
CA ILE A 987 9.63 23.30 0.24
C ILE A 987 9.04 22.41 1.33
N VAL A 988 9.65 21.24 1.51
CA VAL A 988 9.43 20.35 2.67
C VAL A 988 10.76 20.15 3.37
N GLY A 989 10.81 20.40 4.68
CA GLY A 989 12.05 20.27 5.44
C GLY A 989 11.87 20.45 6.94
N LEU A 990 12.96 20.38 7.68
CA LEU A 990 12.99 20.47 9.13
C LEU A 990 13.20 21.93 9.56
N ASN A 991 12.24 22.49 10.30
CA ASN A 991 12.43 23.80 10.94
C ASN A 991 13.46 23.69 12.08
N PHE A 992 14.44 24.58 12.10
CA PHE A 992 15.57 24.55 13.03
C PHE A 992 15.82 25.93 13.66
N PRO A 993 16.36 26.03 14.89
CA PRO A 993 16.63 27.33 15.52
C PRO A 993 17.68 28.14 14.75
N SER A 994 17.40 29.43 14.53
CA SER A 994 18.27 30.34 13.77
C SER A 994 19.67 30.50 14.37
N GLU A 995 19.72 30.49 15.69
CA GLU A 995 20.89 30.64 16.56
C GLU A 995 21.87 29.48 16.41
N LEU A 996 21.39 28.30 16.00
CA LEU A 996 22.17 27.08 15.87
C LEU A 996 22.67 26.81 14.44
N ILE A 997 22.24 27.58 13.44
CA ILE A 997 22.63 27.36 12.02
C ILE A 997 24.15 27.46 11.82
N ILE A 998 24.81 28.41 12.49
CA ILE A 998 26.27 28.59 12.39
C ILE A 998 27.02 27.42 13.06
N GLN A 999 26.56 26.99 14.25
CA GLN A 999 27.14 25.85 14.96
C GLN A 999 26.97 24.56 14.14
N LEU A 1000 25.79 24.37 13.53
CA LEU A 1000 25.51 23.26 12.64
C LEU A 1000 26.45 23.27 11.42
N HIS A 1001 26.68 24.41 10.78
CA HIS A 1001 27.61 24.51 9.65
C HIS A 1001 29.03 24.06 10.03
N LEU A 1002 29.55 24.54 11.16
CA LEU A 1002 30.87 24.14 11.68
C LEU A 1002 30.93 22.65 12.02
N ALA A 1003 29.89 22.10 12.66
CA ALA A 1003 29.81 20.69 12.98
C ALA A 1003 29.73 19.79 11.72
N LEU A 1004 28.99 20.21 10.69
CA LEU A 1004 28.92 19.51 9.40
C LEU A 1004 30.25 19.56 8.65
N HIS A 1005 31.00 20.67 8.73
CA HIS A 1005 32.33 20.76 8.15
C HIS A 1005 33.28 19.74 8.80
N ASN A 1006 33.29 19.66 10.13
CA ASN A 1006 34.11 18.70 10.89
C ASN A 1006 33.69 17.24 10.64
N LEU A 1007 32.39 16.95 10.50
CA LEU A 1007 31.91 15.61 10.15
C LEU A 1007 32.31 15.19 8.73
N ASN A 1008 32.34 16.11 7.76
CA ASN A 1008 32.81 15.81 6.42
C ASN A 1008 34.34 15.58 6.38
N ALA A 1009 35.12 16.32 7.18
CA ALA A 1009 36.56 16.12 7.29
C ALA A 1009 36.93 14.75 7.85
N ASN A 1010 36.11 14.21 8.76
CA ASN A 1010 36.29 12.89 9.40
C ASN A 1010 35.53 11.75 8.69
N ARG A 1011 34.92 12.00 7.53
CA ARG A 1011 34.07 11.01 6.85
C ARG A 1011 34.93 10.02 6.09
N VAL A 1012 34.89 8.74 6.48
CA VAL A 1012 35.41 7.66 5.65
C VAL A 1012 34.66 7.69 4.33
N LEU A 1013 35.38 7.96 3.24
CA LEU A 1013 34.81 7.94 1.89
C LEU A 1013 34.24 6.54 1.62
N SER A 1014 32.96 6.47 1.24
CA SER A 1014 32.37 5.22 0.76
C SER A 1014 33.14 4.76 -0.47
N GLN A 1015 33.70 3.56 -0.42
CA GLN A 1015 34.44 3.00 -1.55
C GLN A 1015 33.50 2.86 -2.75
N GLU A 1016 33.78 3.59 -3.83
CA GLU A 1016 33.08 3.45 -5.12
C GLU A 1016 33.91 2.53 -6.03
N ASP A 1017 33.34 1.38 -6.37
CA ASP A 1017 33.92 0.44 -7.34
C ASP A 1017 33.86 1.05 -8.75
N ALA A 1018 34.98 1.02 -9.45
CA ALA A 1018 35.05 1.45 -10.85
C ALA A 1018 34.06 0.69 -11.74
N ILE A 1019 33.47 1.40 -12.72
CA ILE A 1019 32.60 0.81 -13.73
C ILE A 1019 33.38 -0.25 -14.51
N SER A 1020 32.92 -1.50 -14.43
CA SER A 1020 33.49 -2.60 -15.22
C SER A 1020 33.23 -2.34 -16.71
N PRO A 1021 34.24 -2.50 -17.61
CA PRO A 1021 34.05 -2.26 -19.03
C PRO A 1021 33.04 -3.24 -19.65
N VAL A 1022 32.43 -2.84 -20.76
CA VAL A 1022 31.50 -3.68 -21.53
C VAL A 1022 32.27 -4.76 -22.29
N ASP A 1023 32.00 -6.03 -21.96
CA ASP A 1023 32.39 -7.19 -22.75
C ASP A 1023 31.47 -7.29 -23.99
N ILE A 1024 31.99 -6.83 -25.13
CA ILE A 1024 31.28 -6.81 -26.42
C ILE A 1024 30.85 -8.22 -26.83
N ALA A 1025 31.66 -9.25 -26.56
CA ALA A 1025 31.33 -10.64 -26.88
C ALA A 1025 30.22 -11.18 -25.96
N ALA A 1026 30.19 -10.78 -24.69
CA ALA A 1026 29.06 -11.06 -23.80
C ALA A 1026 27.78 -10.36 -24.27
N ARG A 1027 27.84 -9.08 -24.66
CA ARG A 1027 26.71 -8.32 -25.21
C ARG A 1027 26.13 -8.98 -26.46
N GLU A 1028 26.98 -9.29 -27.45
CA GLU A 1028 26.53 -10.00 -28.66
C GLU A 1028 25.93 -11.37 -28.34
N ARG A 1029 26.51 -12.11 -27.38
CA ARG A 1029 26.00 -13.43 -26.99
C ARG A 1029 24.61 -13.36 -26.36
N ILE A 1030 24.33 -12.38 -25.50
CA ILE A 1030 23.00 -12.23 -24.88
C ILE A 1030 21.98 -11.61 -25.84
N MET A 1031 22.40 -10.86 -26.86
CA MET A 1031 21.51 -10.30 -27.88
C MET A 1031 21.17 -11.26 -29.03
N ARG A 1032 21.83 -12.42 -29.13
CA ARG A 1032 21.51 -13.44 -30.15
C ARG A 1032 20.34 -14.32 -29.66
N PRO A 1033 19.22 -14.41 -30.40
CA PRO A 1033 18.11 -15.27 -30.01
C PRO A 1033 18.51 -16.75 -29.98
N THR A 1034 17.97 -17.47 -29.01
CA THR A 1034 18.25 -18.90 -28.78
C THR A 1034 17.85 -19.72 -30.00
N LYS A 1035 18.82 -20.38 -30.66
CA LYS A 1035 18.54 -21.24 -31.81
C LYS A 1035 17.76 -22.48 -31.38
N THR A 1036 16.47 -22.52 -31.70
CA THR A 1036 15.65 -23.74 -31.65
C THR A 1036 15.94 -24.62 -32.86
N ILE A 1037 15.63 -25.92 -32.77
CA ILE A 1037 15.76 -26.86 -33.92
C ILE A 1037 14.90 -26.39 -35.10
N LEU A 1038 13.70 -25.84 -34.84
CA LEU A 1038 12.83 -25.22 -35.85
C LEU A 1038 13.53 -24.07 -36.59
N ASN A 1039 14.17 -23.15 -35.86
CA ASN A 1039 14.89 -22.02 -36.46
C ASN A 1039 16.15 -22.46 -37.25
N TYR A 1040 16.72 -23.62 -36.94
CA TYR A 1040 17.87 -24.17 -37.67
C TYR A 1040 17.48 -24.62 -39.09
N PHE A 1041 16.29 -25.23 -39.26
CA PHE A 1041 15.80 -25.67 -40.57
C PHE A 1041 15.11 -24.55 -41.36
N ALA A 1042 14.43 -23.61 -40.68
CA ALA A 1042 13.78 -22.47 -41.32
C ALA A 1042 14.75 -21.54 -42.09
N SER A 1043 16.03 -21.48 -41.71
CA SER A 1043 17.04 -20.66 -42.40
C SER A 1043 17.47 -21.18 -43.78
N THR A 1044 16.84 -22.24 -44.31
CA THR A 1044 17.21 -22.87 -45.59
C THR A 1044 16.26 -22.52 -46.74
N SER A 1045 15.21 -21.71 -46.51
CA SER A 1045 14.13 -21.48 -47.48
C SER A 1045 13.69 -20.01 -47.62
N MET A 1046 14.64 -19.07 -47.69
CA MET A 1046 14.36 -17.72 -48.21
C MET A 1046 15.50 -17.23 -49.12
N THR A 1047 15.29 -17.34 -50.43
CA THR A 1047 16.00 -16.52 -51.42
C THR A 1047 15.51 -15.07 -51.30
N PRO A 1048 16.41 -14.07 -51.23
CA PRO A 1048 15.99 -12.68 -51.21
C PRO A 1048 15.52 -12.24 -52.61
N GLU A 1049 14.27 -11.79 -52.70
CA GLU A 1049 13.79 -11.06 -53.88
C GLU A 1049 14.60 -9.76 -54.02
N LYS A 1050 15.13 -9.52 -55.22
CA LYS A 1050 15.75 -8.24 -55.58
C LYS A 1050 14.80 -7.47 -56.48
N GLY A 1051 14.35 -6.31 -56.02
CA GLY A 1051 13.80 -5.27 -56.88
C GLY A 1051 14.86 -4.71 -57.85
N GLU A 1052 14.39 -4.20 -58.98
CA GLU A 1052 15.22 -3.82 -60.13
C GLU A 1052 15.91 -2.46 -59.98
N SER A 1053 17.11 -2.31 -60.56
CA SER A 1053 17.44 -1.25 -61.54
C SER A 1053 18.94 -1.19 -61.90
N ALA A 1054 19.26 -0.56 -63.04
CA ALA A 1054 20.58 -0.10 -63.51
C ALA A 1054 21.61 -1.13 -64.07
N LEU A 1055 21.40 -1.50 -65.34
CA LEU A 1055 22.32 -1.36 -66.49
C LEU A 1055 23.86 -1.66 -66.38
N ASN A 1056 24.27 -2.62 -67.23
CA ASN A 1056 25.49 -2.65 -68.09
C ASN A 1056 26.92 -2.59 -67.49
N VAL A 1057 27.71 -3.67 -67.70
CA VAL A 1057 28.90 -3.76 -68.62
C VAL A 1057 29.87 -4.92 -68.22
N ALA A 1058 30.19 -5.75 -69.23
CA ALA A 1058 31.40 -6.59 -69.46
C ALA A 1058 31.85 -7.81 -68.59
N SER A 1059 32.21 -8.86 -69.36
CA SER A 1059 33.32 -9.84 -69.19
C SER A 1059 33.31 -10.94 -68.08
N ARG A 1060 33.10 -12.18 -68.57
CA ARG A 1060 33.67 -13.47 -68.11
C ARG A 1060 35.20 -13.55 -68.37
N PRO A 1061 35.98 -14.57 -67.91
CA PRO A 1061 35.58 -15.96 -67.58
C PRO A 1061 36.14 -16.59 -66.27
N LYS A 1062 35.95 -17.90 -66.14
CA LYS A 1062 36.24 -18.78 -64.98
C LYS A 1062 37.55 -19.57 -65.15
N GLU A 1063 38.21 -19.91 -64.04
CA GLU A 1063 39.02 -21.14 -63.85
C GLU A 1063 38.83 -21.60 -62.37
N THR A 1064 38.33 -22.78 -61.99
CA THR A 1064 38.84 -24.18 -62.05
C THR A 1064 39.99 -24.56 -61.09
N ARG A 1065 39.60 -25.09 -59.90
CA ARG A 1065 40.16 -26.22 -59.07
C ARG A 1065 41.59 -26.73 -59.35
N PRO A 1066 42.38 -27.20 -58.33
CA PRO A 1066 41.98 -28.35 -57.49
C PRO A 1066 42.50 -28.39 -56.01
N LYS A 1067 42.43 -29.57 -55.37
CA LYS A 1067 42.69 -29.87 -53.94
C LYS A 1067 44.01 -30.64 -53.69
N THR A 1068 44.49 -30.62 -52.42
CA THR A 1068 45.31 -31.65 -51.70
C THR A 1068 46.78 -31.85 -52.13
N PRO A 1069 47.71 -32.44 -51.30
CA PRO A 1069 47.52 -33.25 -50.07
C PRO A 1069 48.50 -33.03 -48.84
N SER A 1070 48.14 -33.71 -47.73
CA SER A 1070 48.90 -34.27 -46.56
C SER A 1070 50.37 -33.96 -46.16
N ARG A 1071 50.56 -33.66 -44.85
CA ARG A 1071 51.47 -34.24 -43.79
C ARG A 1071 53.00 -34.43 -44.04
N PRO A 1072 53.88 -34.34 -43.00
CA PRO A 1072 54.07 -35.45 -42.05
C PRO A 1072 54.41 -35.05 -40.57
N THR A 1073 54.82 -36.06 -39.78
CA THR A 1073 54.93 -36.11 -38.30
C THR A 1073 56.40 -36.25 -37.84
N THR A 1074 56.73 -35.85 -36.59
CA THR A 1074 57.95 -36.29 -35.87
C THR A 1074 57.66 -36.63 -34.38
N GLN A 1075 58.56 -37.37 -33.72
CA GLN A 1075 58.30 -38.22 -32.53
C GLN A 1075 59.33 -38.03 -31.37
N ILE A 1076 58.88 -38.10 -30.07
CA ILE A 1076 59.28 -39.02 -28.95
C ILE A 1076 60.78 -39.01 -28.44
N PRO A 1077 61.21 -39.35 -27.16
CA PRO A 1077 60.54 -39.92 -25.96
C PRO A 1077 60.60 -39.10 -24.60
N PRO A 1078 61.36 -39.37 -23.46
CA PRO A 1078 60.66 -39.45 -22.13
C PRO A 1078 61.39 -39.02 -20.80
N SER A 1079 60.65 -39.19 -19.67
CA SER A 1079 61.08 -39.30 -18.25
C SER A 1079 61.35 -37.98 -17.47
N LYS A 1080 61.15 -37.87 -16.14
CA LYS A 1080 61.08 -38.86 -15.03
C LYS A 1080 59.93 -38.64 -14.03
N ARG A 1081 59.61 -39.67 -13.24
CA ARG A 1081 58.74 -39.65 -12.04
C ARG A 1081 59.45 -39.05 -10.83
N PHE A 1082 58.68 -38.50 -9.88
CA PHE A 1082 58.95 -38.67 -8.43
C PHE A 1082 57.63 -38.82 -7.64
N LYS A 1083 57.67 -39.50 -6.50
CA LYS A 1083 56.51 -39.83 -5.64
C LYS A 1083 56.55 -39.04 -4.32
N VAL A 1084 55.38 -38.55 -3.91
CA VAL A 1084 54.79 -38.57 -2.55
C VAL A 1084 55.71 -38.39 -1.33
N GLN A 1085 55.44 -37.34 -0.55
CA GLN A 1085 55.46 -37.40 0.91
C GLN A 1085 54.21 -36.70 1.49
N LYS A 1086 53.69 -37.23 2.60
CA LYS A 1086 52.60 -36.64 3.39
C LYS A 1086 53.18 -35.62 4.38
N ALA A 1087 52.44 -34.56 4.67
CA ALA A 1087 52.60 -33.75 5.88
C ALA A 1087 51.22 -33.46 6.49
N THR A 1088 51.15 -33.41 7.82
CA THR A 1088 49.93 -33.41 8.64
C THR A 1088 49.59 -32.04 9.22
N ASN A 1089 48.34 -31.88 9.66
CA ASN A 1089 47.78 -30.73 10.38
C ASN A 1089 48.73 -30.08 11.40
N ILE A 1090 48.79 -28.75 11.39
CA ILE A 1090 49.00 -27.90 12.58
C ILE A 1090 48.10 -26.67 12.45
N SER A 1091 47.34 -26.35 13.50
CA SER A 1091 46.64 -25.07 13.63
C SER A 1091 47.51 -24.06 14.37
N VAL A 1092 47.48 -22.79 13.94
CA VAL A 1092 48.06 -21.68 14.71
C VAL A 1092 47.06 -20.52 14.72
N ALA A 1093 46.26 -20.46 15.80
CA ALA A 1093 45.79 -19.18 16.31
C ALA A 1093 46.95 -18.47 17.02
N GLN A 1094 46.78 -17.16 17.29
CA GLN A 1094 47.71 -16.21 17.96
C GLN A 1094 48.46 -15.26 17.02
N PHE A 1095 47.84 -14.09 16.78
CA PHE A 1095 48.50 -12.79 16.94
C PHE A 1095 47.49 -11.84 17.63
N PHE A 1096 48.00 -10.77 18.25
CA PHE A 1096 47.30 -9.80 19.13
C PHE A 1096 47.08 -10.22 20.60
N THR A 1097 48.13 -10.04 21.39
CA THR A 1097 48.06 -9.73 22.82
C THR A 1097 47.93 -8.20 23.03
N PRO A 1098 47.02 -7.73 23.89
CA PRO A 1098 47.09 -6.39 24.49
C PRO A 1098 47.81 -6.44 25.86
N VAL A 1099 48.45 -5.33 26.23
CA VAL A 1099 49.19 -5.17 27.49
C VAL A 1099 48.24 -5.02 28.68
N ALA A 1100 48.58 -5.64 29.81
CA ALA A 1100 47.82 -5.53 31.06
C ALA A 1100 48.42 -4.50 32.01
N THR A 1101 47.56 -3.69 32.65
CA THR A 1101 47.87 -2.97 33.89
C THR A 1101 46.78 -3.24 34.92
N LYS A 1102 47.18 -3.67 36.11
CA LYS A 1102 46.30 -4.07 37.23
C LYS A 1102 45.81 -2.86 38.02
N THR A 1103 44.55 -2.88 38.45
CA THR A 1103 44.10 -2.39 39.78
C THR A 1103 42.75 -3.00 40.11
N THR A 1104 42.68 -3.82 41.16
CA THR A 1104 41.44 -4.13 41.90
C THR A 1104 41.29 -3.17 43.08
N PRO A 1105 40.05 -2.87 43.49
CA PRO A 1105 39.63 -3.34 44.81
C PRO A 1105 38.22 -3.98 44.83
N GLN A 1106 37.77 -4.31 46.05
CA GLN A 1106 36.71 -5.27 46.40
C GLN A 1106 35.25 -4.78 46.23
N PRO A 1107 34.26 -5.71 46.25
CA PRO A 1107 32.84 -5.36 46.23
C PRO A 1107 32.35 -4.83 47.59
N ILE A 1108 31.39 -3.89 47.54
CA ILE A 1108 30.59 -3.43 48.69
C ILE A 1108 29.13 -3.40 48.23
N ASP A 1109 28.22 -3.74 49.14
CA ASP A 1109 26.82 -4.05 48.88
C ASP A 1109 26.00 -2.92 48.23
N CYS A 1110 25.01 -3.32 47.42
CA CYS A 1110 23.93 -2.47 46.95
C CYS A 1110 22.58 -3.14 47.20
N ILE A 1111 22.11 -2.98 48.43
CA ILE A 1111 20.71 -2.78 48.85
C ILE A 1111 19.65 -3.20 47.81
N ASP A 1112 19.03 -4.35 48.05
CA ASP A 1112 17.69 -4.63 47.52
C ASP A 1112 16.66 -3.72 48.22
N LEU A 1113 15.90 -2.96 47.43
CA LEU A 1113 14.63 -2.39 47.85
C LEU A 1113 13.54 -2.93 46.93
N VAL A 1114 12.94 -4.03 47.37
CA VAL A 1114 11.67 -4.54 46.86
C VAL A 1114 10.53 -3.77 47.53
N SER A 1115 9.63 -3.23 46.70
CA SER A 1115 8.24 -2.91 47.04
C SER A 1115 7.47 -2.98 45.71
N ASP A 1116 6.76 -4.08 45.46
CA ASP A 1116 5.36 -4.27 45.87
C ASP A 1116 4.43 -3.29 45.14
N ASP A 1117 3.80 -3.78 44.05
CA ASP A 1117 2.43 -3.43 43.58
C ASP A 1117 2.10 -4.19 42.26
N ASP A 1118 2.31 -5.52 42.24
CA ASP A 1118 1.99 -6.38 41.09
C ASP A 1118 1.31 -7.70 41.54
N VAL A 1119 0.32 -7.60 42.44
CA VAL A 1119 -0.57 -8.70 42.83
C VAL A 1119 -2.02 -8.21 42.97
N GLU A 1120 -2.77 -8.17 41.85
CA GLU A 1120 -4.19 -8.56 41.83
C GLU A 1120 -4.69 -8.74 40.38
N MET A 1121 -5.68 -9.65 40.23
CA MET A 1121 -6.45 -10.03 39.02
C MET A 1121 -6.07 -11.38 38.36
N LEU A 1122 -6.64 -12.45 38.93
CA LEU A 1122 -6.94 -13.73 38.30
C LEU A 1122 -8.45 -13.82 38.01
#